data_AF-A0A7S0AFL5-F1
#
_entry.id   AF-A0A7S0AFL5-F1
#
_cell.length_a   1.000
_cell.length_b   1.000
_cell.length_c   1.000
_cell.angle_alpha   90.00
_cell.angle_beta   90.00
_cell.angle_gamma   90.00
#
_symmetry.space_group_name_H-M   'P 1'
#
loop_
_entity.id
_entity.type
_entity.pdbx_description
1 polymer ?
#
loop_
_entity_poly.entity_id
_entity_poly.type
_entity_poly.pdbx_seq_one_letter_code
_entity_poly.pdbx_strand_id
1 'polypeptide(L)'
;MEEQTVELPEWAWVGPAGPNGAVVRAEYGDGTTMVDVVSIVGAMIGKGASWQVSNDTFGCDPCPGAAKLLRLRLRCEKRPKVETETLEFKEWDSLPGTLAGTLLAATYGNETRRVDVTAAAEALLRGAGPRQVTNDALGCDPCPGASKVLRLDISAAVQCAEFTEWSDVPCSHIAQLVDARWGTAERSVDVFAHVMRHVSGDAASFQASNESLGCDPVPGAQKILRVKYIGKAVGQSSCSACAPERPIGGGCSLIVMVEAWEGERISLPPGSVGAITGCSYGVGASWVDPRGFLEARLEADGALDVLVSNDALGGDPAPGVPKSLRVSYTIHESRRKLADEGEWEIHTAQDVSGDVEFCMSGPAKTEEDLAHARRRCLLLGCGGFRLTTGTVNQFGEEDGPPGCEQLRFTQDLIRASLRPRAAQPHDSKQNAALRPGIHIAPKQFQTDTVWRPGNDAAPAPWIGFRPSGRFCAVATQMCVPPEGVAESTYYMFGGFQCGYGGIQQFSEGKQTITFSVWNAPQGDKAQTVGAGPGATASHFGGEGMGVGVTYDPSGEHVKWTAGTTYTWLLRATPDGEDATVFTAHIFKPEQGWQFIASHRRPDPLAKQQGKLEALGGFLEDAGHTSQRRAAEYGPCWVQRADSSWEAVTQCEAGDGCSRPNKAAGVTEDGRRVRLTAGGSAMPPSEGAIFTPSGFKIHGRFSLKP
;
A
#
# COMPACT_ATOMS: atom_id res chain seq x y z
N MET A 1 10.61 40.24 -37.22
CA MET A 1 9.29 40.08 -37.86
C MET A 1 9.40 38.98 -38.90
N GLU A 2 8.56 37.96 -38.80
CA GLU A 2 8.38 36.88 -39.78
C GLU A 2 6.89 36.80 -40.13
N GLU A 3 6.56 36.51 -41.40
CA GLU A 3 5.17 36.32 -41.83
C GLU A 3 4.84 34.83 -41.83
N GLN A 4 3.90 34.42 -40.98
CA GLN A 4 3.43 33.04 -40.87
C GLN A 4 2.06 32.90 -41.54
N THR A 5 1.82 31.78 -42.23
CA THR A 5 0.50 31.45 -42.76
C THR A 5 -0.18 30.41 -41.88
N VAL A 6 -1.43 30.64 -41.50
CA VAL A 6 -2.27 29.74 -40.70
C VAL A 6 -3.55 29.44 -41.48
N GLU A 7 -3.96 28.19 -41.56
CA GLU A 7 -5.19 27.77 -42.24
C GLU A 7 -6.16 27.13 -41.24
N LEU A 8 -7.42 27.59 -41.23
CA LEU A 8 -8.46 27.17 -40.30
C LEU A 8 -9.68 26.67 -41.11
N PRO A 9 -10.22 25.47 -40.86
CA PRO A 9 -11.38 24.96 -41.61
C PRO A 9 -12.69 25.72 -41.29
N GLU A 10 -13.70 25.62 -42.18
CA GLU A 10 -15.07 26.21 -42.13
C GLU A 10 -15.94 25.85 -40.90
N TRP A 11 -15.35 25.33 -39.84
CA TRP A 11 -16.02 25.06 -38.56
C TRP A 11 -15.13 25.36 -37.35
N ALA A 12 -13.90 25.83 -37.56
CA ALA A 12 -12.96 26.11 -36.49
C ALA A 12 -13.43 27.30 -35.64
N TRP A 13 -13.30 27.18 -34.32
CA TRP A 13 -13.54 28.27 -33.40
C TRP A 13 -12.26 29.06 -33.16
N VAL A 14 -12.34 30.38 -33.33
CA VAL A 14 -11.28 31.33 -33.01
C VAL A 14 -11.62 31.96 -31.67
N GLY A 15 -10.69 31.86 -30.71
CA GLY A 15 -10.85 32.41 -29.37
C GLY A 15 -10.84 33.94 -29.33
N PRO A 16 -11.23 34.54 -28.17
CA PRO A 16 -11.40 35.99 -28.00
C PRO A 16 -10.10 36.80 -28.19
N ALA A 17 -8.93 36.19 -27.97
CA ALA A 17 -7.64 36.83 -28.21
C ALA A 17 -7.18 36.78 -29.69
N GLY A 18 -7.87 36.03 -30.55
CA GLY A 18 -7.44 35.77 -31.93
C GLY A 18 -6.18 34.91 -32.04
N PRO A 19 -5.72 34.64 -33.27
CA PRO A 19 -4.45 33.95 -33.52
C PRO A 19 -3.25 34.83 -33.18
N ASN A 20 -2.13 34.20 -32.80
CA ASN A 20 -0.98 34.87 -32.19
C ASN A 20 -0.13 35.64 -33.23
N GLY A 21 -0.49 36.91 -33.48
CA GLY A 21 0.22 37.81 -34.40
C GLY A 21 -0.70 38.85 -35.02
N ALA A 22 -0.14 39.89 -35.64
CA ALA A 22 -0.95 40.89 -36.33
C ALA A 22 -1.44 40.34 -37.68
N VAL A 23 -2.75 40.26 -37.90
CA VAL A 23 -3.32 39.80 -39.18
C VAL A 23 -2.98 40.81 -40.28
N VAL A 24 -2.17 40.39 -41.24
CA VAL A 24 -1.77 41.18 -42.42
C VAL A 24 -2.66 40.88 -43.61
N ARG A 25 -3.14 39.64 -43.73
CA ARG A 25 -4.06 39.20 -44.79
C ARG A 25 -4.95 38.09 -44.24
N ALA A 26 -6.20 38.04 -44.67
CA ALA A 26 -7.08 36.92 -44.38
C ALA A 26 -7.91 36.60 -45.63
N GLU A 27 -7.96 35.34 -46.03
CA GLU A 27 -8.72 34.92 -47.21
C GLU A 27 -9.54 33.69 -46.87
N TYR A 28 -10.79 33.61 -47.35
CA TYR A 28 -11.69 32.50 -47.08
C TYR A 28 -12.15 31.85 -48.40
N GLY A 29 -12.08 30.52 -48.48
CA GLY A 29 -12.44 29.77 -49.69
C GLY A 29 -11.89 28.34 -49.72
N ASP A 30 -11.94 27.66 -50.86
CA ASP A 30 -11.59 26.23 -50.98
C ASP A 30 -10.08 25.95 -51.15
N GLY A 31 -9.25 26.99 -51.04
CA GLY A 31 -7.81 26.95 -51.29
C GLY A 31 -7.40 27.34 -52.71
N THR A 32 -8.31 27.27 -53.68
CA THR A 32 -8.09 27.72 -55.07
C THR A 32 -8.83 29.01 -55.40
N THR A 33 -10.09 29.12 -54.97
CA THR A 33 -10.92 30.31 -55.08
C THR A 33 -11.05 30.90 -53.69
N MET A 34 -10.51 32.11 -53.49
CA MET A 34 -10.38 32.73 -52.17
C MET A 34 -10.91 34.16 -52.21
N VAL A 35 -11.65 34.57 -51.18
CA VAL A 35 -12.16 35.93 -51.01
C VAL A 35 -11.47 36.59 -49.83
N ASP A 36 -11.06 37.85 -49.98
CA ASP A 36 -10.44 38.62 -48.89
C ASP A 36 -11.46 38.94 -47.80
N VAL A 37 -11.14 38.53 -46.57
CA VAL A 37 -11.97 38.71 -45.37
C VAL A 37 -11.21 39.41 -44.24
N VAL A 38 -10.08 40.06 -44.54
CA VAL A 38 -9.18 40.66 -43.54
C VAL A 38 -9.87 41.67 -42.62
N SER A 39 -10.77 42.49 -43.16
CA SER A 39 -11.53 43.48 -42.38
C SER A 39 -12.54 42.82 -41.43
N ILE A 40 -13.16 41.72 -41.83
CA ILE A 40 -14.13 40.99 -41.01
C ILE A 40 -13.40 40.30 -39.85
N VAL A 41 -12.29 39.61 -40.14
CA VAL A 41 -11.45 38.98 -39.13
C VAL A 41 -10.93 40.01 -38.13
N GLY A 42 -10.45 41.17 -38.61
CA GLY A 42 -10.00 42.27 -37.74
C GLY A 42 -11.10 42.81 -36.83
N ALA A 43 -12.32 42.99 -37.35
CA ALA A 43 -13.46 43.44 -36.56
C ALA A 43 -13.89 42.40 -35.50
N MET A 44 -13.82 41.11 -35.81
CA MET A 44 -14.17 40.04 -34.89
C MET A 44 -13.15 39.90 -33.75
N ILE A 45 -11.85 40.01 -34.05
CA ILE A 45 -10.79 40.07 -33.03
C ILE A 45 -10.97 41.30 -32.14
N GLY A 46 -11.28 42.47 -32.73
CA GLY A 46 -11.50 43.71 -31.98
C GLY A 46 -12.70 43.67 -31.00
N LYS A 47 -13.68 42.80 -31.24
CA LYS A 47 -14.83 42.58 -30.33
C LYS A 47 -14.46 41.72 -29.10
N GLY A 48 -13.33 41.02 -29.11
CA GLY A 48 -12.85 40.24 -27.97
C GLY A 48 -13.76 39.06 -27.59
N ALA A 49 -14.53 38.52 -28.52
CA ALA A 49 -15.41 37.36 -28.33
C ALA A 49 -14.99 36.20 -29.25
N SER A 50 -15.27 34.97 -28.86
CA SER A 50 -15.02 33.80 -29.72
C SER A 50 -15.98 33.76 -30.91
N TRP A 51 -15.50 33.34 -32.07
CA TRP A 51 -16.30 33.24 -33.29
C TRP A 51 -15.90 32.02 -34.12
N GLN A 52 -16.84 31.48 -34.88
CA GLN A 52 -16.60 30.31 -35.72
C GLN A 52 -16.26 30.75 -37.15
N VAL A 53 -15.30 30.10 -37.80
CA VAL A 53 -15.06 30.23 -39.24
C VAL A 53 -16.28 29.63 -39.95
N SER A 54 -17.05 30.41 -40.71
CA SER A 54 -18.24 29.93 -41.42
C SER A 54 -18.70 30.91 -42.51
N ASN A 55 -19.58 30.49 -43.41
CA ASN A 55 -20.18 31.38 -44.42
C ASN A 55 -20.98 32.52 -43.78
N ASP A 56 -21.67 32.23 -42.67
CA ASP A 56 -22.42 33.22 -41.91
C ASP A 56 -21.51 34.28 -41.30
N THR A 57 -20.35 33.85 -40.78
CA THR A 57 -19.35 34.73 -40.20
C THR A 57 -18.74 35.69 -41.21
N PHE A 58 -18.48 35.23 -42.44
CA PHE A 58 -17.88 36.05 -43.49
C PHE A 58 -18.91 36.68 -44.45
N GLY A 59 -20.20 36.39 -44.26
CA GLY A 59 -21.30 36.89 -45.07
C GLY A 59 -21.25 36.45 -46.54
N CYS A 60 -20.51 35.39 -46.86
CA CYS A 60 -20.36 34.88 -48.21
C CYS A 60 -20.05 33.37 -48.24
N ASP A 61 -20.48 32.70 -49.31
CA ASP A 61 -20.02 31.35 -49.67
C ASP A 61 -19.26 31.44 -51.01
N PRO A 62 -17.92 31.57 -50.97
CA PRO A 62 -17.11 31.76 -52.17
C PRO A 62 -17.07 30.52 -53.08
N CYS A 63 -17.37 29.34 -52.55
CA CYS A 63 -17.27 28.06 -53.26
C CYS A 63 -18.40 27.10 -52.79
N PRO A 64 -19.64 27.27 -53.27
CA PRO A 64 -20.76 26.46 -52.82
C PRO A 64 -20.56 24.97 -53.06
N GLY A 65 -20.78 24.17 -52.02
CA GLY A 65 -20.63 22.71 -52.05
C GLY A 65 -19.19 22.20 -51.90
N ALA A 66 -18.18 23.09 -51.81
CA ALA A 66 -16.81 22.74 -51.49
C ALA A 66 -16.48 23.02 -50.01
N ALA A 67 -15.56 22.24 -49.45
CA ALA A 67 -15.03 22.47 -48.11
C ALA A 67 -14.14 23.71 -48.12
N LYS A 68 -14.44 24.70 -47.28
CA LYS A 68 -13.69 25.96 -47.23
C LYS A 68 -12.78 26.04 -46.01
N LEU A 69 -11.79 26.93 -46.11
CA LEU A 69 -10.84 27.28 -45.08
C LEU A 69 -10.60 28.78 -45.07
N LEU A 70 -10.29 29.31 -43.89
CA LEU A 70 -9.75 30.64 -43.68
C LEU A 70 -8.23 30.56 -43.62
N ARG A 71 -7.55 31.23 -44.56
CA ARG A 71 -6.11 31.40 -44.61
C ARG A 71 -5.73 32.78 -44.07
N LEU A 72 -5.00 32.80 -42.97
CA LEU A 72 -4.47 34.00 -42.33
C LEU A 72 -2.98 34.14 -42.61
N ARG A 73 -2.52 35.34 -42.98
CA ARG A 73 -1.10 35.71 -42.89
C ARG A 73 -0.91 36.63 -41.70
N LEU A 74 -0.09 36.19 -40.76
CA LEU A 74 0.20 36.86 -39.51
C LEU A 74 1.61 37.42 -39.54
N ARG A 75 1.80 38.65 -39.09
CA ARG A 75 3.12 39.23 -38.82
C ARG A 75 3.43 39.07 -37.35
N CYS A 76 4.41 38.22 -37.06
CA CYS A 76 4.84 37.89 -35.72
C CYS A 76 6.25 38.47 -35.49
N GLU A 77 6.59 38.84 -34.25
CA GLU A 77 7.97 39.19 -33.92
C GLU A 77 8.91 38.01 -34.19
N LYS A 78 10.15 38.28 -34.64
CA LYS A 78 11.10 37.20 -34.97
C LYS A 78 11.40 36.46 -33.66
N ARG A 79 10.94 35.21 -33.53
CA ARG A 79 11.26 34.39 -32.36
C ARG A 79 12.79 34.25 -32.29
N PRO A 80 13.44 34.50 -31.14
CA PRO A 80 14.82 34.10 -30.97
C PRO A 80 14.93 32.59 -31.26
N LYS A 81 16.05 32.16 -31.82
CA LYS A 81 16.32 30.74 -32.09
C LYS A 81 16.53 30.07 -30.73
N VAL A 82 15.44 29.61 -30.13
CA VAL A 82 15.44 28.90 -28.86
C VAL A 82 15.42 27.40 -29.17
N GLU A 83 16.32 26.64 -28.56
CA GLU A 83 16.33 25.17 -28.65
C GLU A 83 14.95 24.64 -28.24
N THR A 84 14.37 23.81 -29.11
CA THR A 84 12.98 23.35 -29.05
C THR A 84 12.98 21.84 -28.86
N GLU A 85 12.32 21.35 -27.82
CA GLU A 85 12.15 19.91 -27.57
C GLU A 85 10.67 19.54 -27.63
N THR A 86 10.33 18.39 -28.23
CA THR A 86 8.95 17.92 -28.35
C THR A 86 8.68 16.78 -27.36
N LEU A 87 7.69 16.97 -26.51
CA LEU A 87 7.16 15.94 -25.61
C LEU A 87 5.91 15.31 -26.21
N GLU A 88 5.75 13.98 -26.09
CA GLU A 88 4.59 13.25 -26.62
C GLU A 88 3.76 12.61 -25.51
N PHE A 89 2.44 12.77 -25.58
CA PHE A 89 1.47 12.16 -24.66
C PHE A 89 0.37 11.50 -25.48
N LYS A 90 0.07 10.23 -25.18
CA LYS A 90 -1.04 9.50 -25.81
C LYS A 90 -2.37 9.95 -25.21
N GLU A 91 -3.45 9.70 -25.95
CA GLU A 91 -4.80 9.83 -25.43
C GLU A 91 -4.94 9.03 -24.11
N TRP A 92 -5.52 9.65 -23.08
CA TRP A 92 -5.63 9.20 -21.68
C TRP A 92 -4.37 9.34 -20.80
N ASP A 93 -3.22 9.73 -21.34
CA ASP A 93 -2.06 10.03 -20.51
C ASP A 93 -2.33 11.25 -19.62
N SER A 94 -1.68 11.28 -18.46
CA SER A 94 -1.74 12.44 -17.57
C SER A 94 -0.77 13.52 -18.05
N LEU A 95 -1.29 14.70 -18.35
CA LEU A 95 -0.48 15.91 -18.50
C LEU A 95 0.06 16.35 -17.14
N PRO A 96 1.35 16.74 -17.06
CA PRO A 96 1.88 17.34 -15.84
C PRO A 96 1.21 18.68 -15.58
N GLY A 97 0.86 18.98 -14.32
CA GLY A 97 0.23 20.26 -13.94
C GLY A 97 1.15 21.48 -14.09
N THR A 98 2.43 21.28 -14.39
CA THR A 98 3.42 22.34 -14.66
C THR A 98 4.51 21.78 -15.57
N LEU A 99 4.95 22.55 -16.58
CA LEU A 99 6.09 22.18 -17.44
C LEU A 99 7.39 22.76 -16.88
N ALA A 100 8.49 22.01 -16.99
CA ALA A 100 9.84 22.49 -16.72
C ALA A 100 10.40 23.33 -17.90
N GLY A 101 9.62 24.30 -18.40
CA GLY A 101 9.93 25.08 -19.58
C GLY A 101 8.75 25.92 -20.03
N THR A 102 8.94 26.75 -21.07
CA THR A 102 7.84 27.51 -21.67
C THR A 102 7.25 26.71 -22.83
N LEU A 103 5.93 26.46 -22.80
CA LEU A 103 5.23 25.90 -23.94
C LEU A 103 5.29 26.89 -25.12
N LEU A 104 5.82 26.44 -26.24
CA LEU A 104 5.99 27.23 -27.46
C LEU A 104 4.91 26.95 -28.50
N ALA A 105 4.46 25.69 -28.57
CA ALA A 105 3.36 25.20 -29.39
C ALA A 105 2.86 23.86 -28.87
N ALA A 106 1.60 23.51 -29.15
CA ALA A 106 1.08 22.16 -28.96
C ALA A 106 0.24 21.70 -30.15
N THR A 107 0.38 20.44 -30.56
CA THR A 107 -0.45 19.83 -31.61
C THR A 107 -1.04 18.51 -31.18
N TYR A 108 -2.27 18.23 -31.59
CA TYR A 108 -2.97 16.98 -31.26
C TYR A 108 -3.49 16.32 -32.53
N GLY A 109 -3.32 15.01 -32.63
CA GLY A 109 -3.73 14.22 -33.79
C GLY A 109 -2.80 13.05 -34.08
N ASN A 110 -2.86 12.52 -35.30
CA ASN A 110 -2.04 11.39 -35.75
C ASN A 110 -1.03 11.85 -36.82
N GLU A 111 -0.39 10.90 -37.53
CA GLU A 111 0.57 11.23 -38.59
C GLU A 111 -0.06 11.92 -39.82
N THR A 112 -1.33 11.64 -40.11
CA THR A 112 -2.04 12.15 -41.29
C THR A 112 -2.73 13.48 -41.06
N ARG A 113 -3.09 13.80 -39.81
CA ARG A 113 -3.84 15.02 -39.47
C ARG A 113 -3.56 15.44 -38.03
N ARG A 114 -3.07 16.67 -37.87
CA ARG A 114 -2.82 17.32 -36.57
C ARG A 114 -3.46 18.71 -36.53
N VAL A 115 -3.94 19.10 -35.36
CA VAL A 115 -4.55 20.40 -35.09
C VAL A 115 -3.77 21.11 -33.99
N ASP A 116 -3.62 22.43 -34.10
CA ASP A 116 -3.00 23.25 -33.06
C ASP A 116 -3.94 23.32 -31.85
N VAL A 117 -3.44 22.90 -30.71
CA VAL A 117 -4.15 22.91 -29.42
C VAL A 117 -3.38 23.70 -28.37
N THR A 118 -2.48 24.61 -28.77
CA THR A 118 -1.58 25.36 -27.88
C THR A 118 -2.34 26.05 -26.75
N ALA A 119 -3.40 26.79 -27.06
CA ALA A 119 -4.19 27.49 -26.04
C ALA A 119 -4.92 26.54 -25.07
N ALA A 120 -5.42 25.40 -25.58
CA ALA A 120 -6.07 24.37 -24.76
C ALA A 120 -5.04 23.67 -23.85
N ALA A 121 -3.89 23.30 -24.39
CA ALA A 121 -2.78 22.74 -23.64
C ALA A 121 -2.29 23.72 -22.56
N GLU A 122 -2.10 25.00 -22.88
CA GLU A 122 -1.76 26.02 -21.88
C GLU A 122 -2.82 26.14 -20.77
N ALA A 123 -4.11 26.07 -21.12
CA ALA A 123 -5.19 26.13 -20.13
C ALA A 123 -5.19 24.90 -19.21
N LEU A 124 -4.93 23.71 -19.75
CA LEU A 124 -4.78 22.49 -18.97
C LEU A 124 -3.58 22.57 -18.02
N LEU A 125 -2.45 23.13 -18.48
CA LEU A 125 -1.23 23.34 -17.71
C LEU A 125 -1.33 24.46 -16.66
N ARG A 126 -2.33 25.35 -16.74
CA ARG A 126 -2.59 26.41 -15.75
C ARG A 126 -3.55 25.98 -14.62
N GLY A 127 -4.22 24.84 -14.77
CA GLY A 127 -5.17 24.32 -13.78
C GLY A 127 -4.47 23.60 -12.61
N ALA A 128 -5.04 23.67 -11.41
CA ALA A 128 -4.57 22.86 -10.30
C ALA A 128 -4.90 21.37 -10.54
N GLY A 129 -3.87 20.51 -10.53
CA GLY A 129 -3.99 19.05 -10.61
C GLY A 129 -3.65 18.43 -11.98
N PRO A 130 -3.27 17.14 -12.03
CA PRO A 130 -3.02 16.40 -13.27
C PRO A 130 -4.29 16.31 -14.10
N ARG A 131 -4.19 16.56 -15.41
CA ARG A 131 -5.33 16.50 -16.34
C ARG A 131 -5.08 15.46 -17.42
N GLN A 132 -6.11 14.70 -17.78
CA GLN A 132 -5.98 13.70 -18.82
C GLN A 132 -5.99 14.33 -20.21
N VAL A 133 -5.18 13.78 -21.12
CA VAL A 133 -5.20 14.10 -22.55
C VAL A 133 -6.44 13.46 -23.16
N THR A 134 -7.52 14.22 -23.33
CA THR A 134 -8.75 13.76 -23.97
C THR A 134 -9.23 14.75 -25.03
N ASN A 135 -10.13 14.28 -25.91
CA ASN A 135 -10.74 15.14 -26.93
C ASN A 135 -11.52 16.29 -26.31
N ASP A 136 -12.20 16.04 -25.19
CA ASP A 136 -12.93 17.05 -24.45
C ASP A 136 -11.98 18.06 -23.78
N ALA A 137 -10.89 17.57 -23.19
CA ALA A 137 -9.89 18.43 -22.54
C ALA A 137 -9.16 19.35 -23.52
N LEU A 138 -8.92 18.87 -24.74
CA LEU A 138 -8.28 19.62 -25.82
C LEU A 138 -9.28 20.34 -26.74
N GLY A 139 -10.58 20.18 -26.49
CA GLY A 139 -11.68 20.82 -27.21
C GLY A 139 -11.87 20.36 -28.65
N CYS A 140 -11.26 19.25 -29.07
CA CYS A 140 -11.41 18.71 -30.43
C CYS A 140 -11.07 17.22 -30.55
N ASP A 141 -11.67 16.55 -31.55
CA ASP A 141 -11.23 15.25 -32.05
C ASP A 141 -10.75 15.40 -33.50
N PRO A 142 -9.45 15.60 -33.74
CA PRO A 142 -8.91 15.81 -35.08
C PRO A 142 -8.97 14.57 -35.96
N CYS A 143 -9.07 13.36 -35.36
CA CYS A 143 -9.04 12.08 -36.06
C CYS A 143 -10.03 11.09 -35.40
N PRO A 144 -11.34 11.25 -35.61
CA PRO A 144 -12.35 10.40 -34.99
C PRO A 144 -12.14 8.92 -35.29
N GLY A 145 -12.18 8.09 -34.25
CA GLY A 145 -11.97 6.64 -34.33
C GLY A 145 -10.51 6.19 -34.51
N ALA A 146 -9.54 7.12 -34.54
CA ALA A 146 -8.12 6.82 -34.59
C ALA A 146 -7.37 7.30 -33.34
N SER A 147 -6.28 6.61 -33.00
CA SER A 147 -5.39 7.01 -31.89
C SER A 147 -4.71 8.33 -32.20
N LYS A 148 -4.65 9.20 -31.19
CA LYS A 148 -4.09 10.54 -31.29
C LYS A 148 -2.99 10.74 -30.24
N VAL A 149 -2.06 11.63 -30.55
CA VAL A 149 -0.92 11.97 -29.71
C VAL A 149 -0.84 13.48 -29.59
N LEU A 150 -0.84 13.97 -28.35
CA LEU A 150 -0.54 15.35 -28.00
C LEU A 150 0.97 15.55 -28.02
N ARG A 151 1.42 16.53 -28.80
CA ARG A 151 2.80 16.99 -28.86
C ARG A 151 2.91 18.36 -28.23
N LEU A 152 3.84 18.54 -27.31
CA LEU A 152 4.17 19.83 -26.70
C LEU A 152 5.59 20.23 -27.11
N ASP A 153 5.73 21.32 -27.85
CA ASP A 153 7.02 21.91 -28.15
C ASP A 153 7.37 22.91 -27.05
N ILE A 154 8.49 22.68 -26.37
CA ILE A 154 8.89 23.47 -25.21
C ILE A 154 10.27 24.11 -25.39
N SER A 155 10.44 25.28 -24.78
CA SER A 155 11.73 25.94 -24.57
C SER A 155 12.30 25.47 -23.23
N ALA A 156 13.27 24.55 -23.25
CA ALA A 156 13.95 24.06 -22.05
C ALA A 156 15.38 23.61 -22.35
N ALA A 157 16.31 23.80 -21.41
CA ALA A 157 17.68 23.30 -21.52
C ALA A 157 17.72 21.79 -21.21
N VAL A 158 17.75 20.97 -22.26
CA VAL A 158 17.82 19.50 -22.15
C VAL A 158 19.25 19.08 -21.85
N GLN A 159 19.42 18.32 -20.77
CA GLN A 159 20.66 17.71 -20.35
C GLN A 159 20.70 16.24 -20.78
N CYS A 160 21.87 15.79 -21.20
CA CYS A 160 22.14 14.38 -21.48
C CYS A 160 23.10 13.84 -20.42
N ALA A 161 22.79 12.69 -19.84
CA ALA A 161 23.66 11.99 -18.92
C ALA A 161 23.76 10.50 -19.26
N GLU A 162 24.94 9.94 -19.03
CA GLU A 162 25.22 8.52 -19.19
C GLU A 162 25.65 7.91 -17.86
N PHE A 163 25.08 6.75 -17.52
CA PHE A 163 25.30 6.04 -16.27
C PHE A 163 25.71 4.61 -16.60
N THR A 164 26.90 4.20 -16.18
CA THR A 164 27.35 2.81 -16.35
C THR A 164 26.53 1.87 -15.46
N GLU A 165 26.43 0.61 -15.83
CA GLU A 165 25.83 -0.42 -14.98
C GLU A 165 26.41 -0.39 -13.57
N TRP A 166 25.52 -0.43 -12.57
CA TRP A 166 25.74 -0.27 -11.14
C TRP A 166 26.02 1.15 -10.62
N SER A 167 26.03 2.17 -11.48
CA SER A 167 26.15 3.57 -11.03
C SER A 167 24.83 4.14 -10.55
N ASP A 168 24.92 5.07 -9.59
CA ASP A 168 23.75 5.78 -9.07
C ASP A 168 23.29 6.87 -10.05
N VAL A 169 21.99 6.84 -10.34
CA VAL A 169 21.29 7.79 -11.21
C VAL A 169 20.52 8.78 -10.33
N PRO A 170 20.93 10.05 -10.23
CA PRO A 170 20.30 11.01 -9.33
C PRO A 170 18.98 11.55 -9.90
N CYS A 171 17.86 11.00 -9.45
CA CYS A 171 16.51 11.45 -9.80
C CYS A 171 16.22 12.88 -9.31
N SER A 172 16.85 13.32 -8.22
CA SER A 172 16.59 14.63 -7.60
C SER A 172 16.85 15.82 -8.53
N HIS A 173 17.76 15.68 -9.49
CA HIS A 173 18.10 16.71 -10.48
C HIS A 173 17.18 16.71 -11.72
N ILE A 174 16.42 15.63 -11.92
CA ILE A 174 15.53 15.45 -13.07
C ILE A 174 14.19 16.11 -12.72
N ALA A 175 13.91 17.28 -13.29
CA ALA A 175 12.59 17.91 -13.19
C ALA A 175 11.57 17.22 -14.10
N GLN A 176 12.04 16.83 -15.30
CA GLN A 176 11.22 16.18 -16.31
C GLN A 176 12.09 15.25 -17.16
N LEU A 177 11.70 13.98 -17.29
CA LEU A 177 12.38 13.00 -18.12
C LEU A 177 11.89 13.11 -19.58
N VAL A 178 12.82 13.07 -20.54
CA VAL A 178 12.54 13.24 -21.98
C VAL A 178 12.76 11.94 -22.75
N ASP A 179 13.85 11.21 -22.50
CA ASP A 179 14.14 9.91 -23.14
C ASP A 179 15.02 9.06 -22.21
N ALA A 180 14.93 7.73 -22.30
CA ALA A 180 15.80 6.82 -21.56
C ALA A 180 16.07 5.51 -22.31
N ARG A 181 17.35 5.18 -22.51
CA ARG A 181 17.82 3.98 -23.23
C ARG A 181 18.79 3.16 -22.40
N TRP A 182 18.59 1.85 -22.35
CA TRP A 182 19.46 0.91 -21.64
C TRP A 182 20.10 -0.07 -22.62
N GLY A 183 21.43 -0.23 -22.59
CA GLY A 183 22.15 -1.21 -23.43
C GLY A 183 23.56 -0.78 -23.82
N THR A 184 24.10 -1.38 -24.88
CA THR A 184 25.40 -0.98 -25.46
C THR A 184 25.22 0.11 -26.52
N ALA A 185 26.29 0.51 -27.22
CA ALA A 185 26.18 1.40 -28.38
C ALA A 185 25.47 0.75 -29.58
N GLU A 186 25.57 -0.58 -29.70
CA GLU A 186 25.07 -1.36 -30.84
C GLU A 186 23.66 -1.92 -30.61
N ARG A 187 23.28 -2.15 -29.36
CA ARG A 187 21.97 -2.69 -28.99
C ARG A 187 21.46 -2.08 -27.68
N SER A 188 20.37 -1.33 -27.76
CA SER A 188 19.69 -0.71 -26.61
C SER A 188 18.17 -0.81 -26.71
N VAL A 189 17.48 -0.73 -25.56
CA VAL A 189 16.02 -0.80 -25.43
C VAL A 189 15.47 0.42 -24.70
N ASP A 190 14.20 0.73 -24.95
CA ASP A 190 13.47 1.79 -24.25
C ASP A 190 13.22 1.42 -22.79
N VAL A 191 13.64 2.28 -21.86
CA VAL A 191 13.40 2.11 -20.43
C VAL A 191 12.73 3.33 -19.81
N PHE A 192 12.11 4.19 -20.63
CA PHE A 192 11.48 5.45 -20.20
C PHE A 192 10.52 5.24 -19.02
N ALA A 193 9.58 4.29 -19.12
CA ALA A 193 8.61 4.03 -18.06
C ALA A 193 9.26 3.55 -16.75
N HIS A 194 10.38 2.82 -16.84
CA HIS A 194 11.10 2.33 -15.65
C HIS A 194 11.86 3.46 -14.97
N VAL A 195 12.58 4.29 -15.74
CA VAL A 195 13.26 5.47 -15.21
C VAL A 195 12.23 6.47 -14.66
N MET A 196 11.10 6.65 -15.33
CA MET A 196 10.04 7.55 -14.88
C MET A 196 9.39 7.07 -13.57
N ARG A 197 9.27 5.76 -13.31
CA ARG A 197 8.83 5.25 -11.99
C ARG A 197 9.79 5.66 -10.87
N HIS A 198 11.10 5.64 -11.12
CA HIS A 198 12.09 6.08 -10.15
C HIS A 198 12.09 7.59 -9.97
N VAL A 199 11.96 8.35 -11.06
CA VAL A 199 11.89 9.83 -11.04
C VAL A 199 10.59 10.32 -10.36
N SER A 200 9.47 9.62 -10.57
CA SER A 200 8.16 9.97 -10.00
C SER A 200 7.93 9.39 -8.61
N GLY A 201 8.79 8.47 -8.15
CA GLY A 201 8.61 7.67 -6.93
C GLY A 201 9.34 8.19 -5.69
N ASP A 202 9.59 9.50 -5.59
CA ASP A 202 10.32 10.16 -4.49
C ASP A 202 11.74 9.62 -4.20
N ALA A 203 12.30 8.75 -5.04
CA ALA A 203 13.67 8.26 -4.88
C ALA A 203 14.69 9.38 -5.13
N ALA A 204 15.68 9.55 -4.25
CA ALA A 204 16.77 10.53 -4.46
C ALA A 204 17.69 10.12 -5.63
N SER A 205 17.94 8.82 -5.74
CA SER A 205 18.63 8.16 -6.84
C SER A 205 18.16 6.71 -6.96
N PHE A 206 18.47 6.07 -8.09
CA PHE A 206 18.38 4.61 -8.22
C PHE A 206 19.63 4.08 -8.91
N GLN A 207 19.97 2.82 -8.66
CA GLN A 207 21.13 2.20 -9.29
C GLN A 207 20.78 1.74 -10.71
N ALA A 208 21.54 2.12 -11.73
CA ALA A 208 21.34 1.66 -13.11
C ALA A 208 21.68 0.16 -13.23
N SER A 209 20.67 -0.71 -13.22
CA SER A 209 20.85 -2.16 -13.28
C SER A 209 19.73 -2.82 -14.08
N ASN A 210 19.92 -4.08 -14.44
CA ASN A 210 18.87 -4.88 -15.09
C ASN A 210 17.60 -4.98 -14.25
N GLU A 211 17.75 -5.02 -12.93
CA GLU A 211 16.65 -5.13 -11.97
C GLU A 211 15.86 -3.82 -11.88
N SER A 212 16.54 -2.68 -11.78
CA SER A 212 15.89 -1.37 -11.69
C SER A 212 15.26 -0.91 -13.01
N LEU A 213 15.79 -1.36 -14.15
CA LEU A 213 15.32 -1.02 -15.49
C LEU A 213 14.45 -2.12 -16.12
N GLY A 214 14.21 -3.21 -15.39
CA GLY A 214 13.26 -4.27 -15.72
C GLY A 214 13.66 -5.20 -16.87
N CYS A 215 14.89 -5.12 -17.39
CA CYS A 215 15.36 -5.96 -18.49
C CYS A 215 16.90 -6.01 -18.61
N ASP A 216 17.42 -7.10 -19.20
CA ASP A 216 18.79 -7.18 -19.71
C ASP A 216 18.78 -7.27 -21.25
N PRO A 217 19.04 -6.16 -21.96
CA PRO A 217 19.01 -6.14 -23.42
C PRO A 217 20.19 -6.85 -24.07
N VAL A 218 21.31 -7.00 -23.35
CA VAL A 218 22.55 -7.60 -23.87
C VAL A 218 23.26 -8.38 -22.74
N PRO A 219 22.81 -9.62 -22.46
CA PRO A 219 23.36 -10.44 -21.37
C PRO A 219 24.87 -10.66 -21.51
N GLY A 220 25.60 -10.46 -20.41
CA GLY A 220 27.05 -10.63 -20.35
C GLY A 220 27.88 -9.44 -20.87
N ALA A 221 27.23 -8.39 -21.39
CA ALA A 221 27.89 -7.14 -21.75
C ALA A 221 27.59 -6.04 -20.71
N GLN A 222 28.56 -5.15 -20.49
CA GLN A 222 28.38 -3.97 -19.66
C GLN A 222 27.49 -2.96 -20.39
N LYS A 223 26.42 -2.52 -19.74
CA LYS A 223 25.43 -1.61 -20.32
C LYS A 223 25.58 -0.19 -19.77
N ILE A 224 25.06 0.76 -20.53
CA ILE A 224 25.03 2.18 -20.19
C ILE A 224 23.58 2.65 -20.29
N LEU A 225 23.10 3.30 -19.24
CA LEU A 225 21.84 4.01 -19.23
C LEU A 225 22.10 5.42 -19.75
N ARG A 226 21.45 5.76 -20.86
CA ARG A 226 21.49 7.11 -21.44
C ARG A 226 20.15 7.77 -21.17
N VAL A 227 20.15 8.90 -20.48
CA VAL A 227 18.94 9.68 -20.18
C VAL A 227 19.05 11.08 -20.76
N LYS A 228 17.94 11.55 -21.30
CA LYS A 228 17.71 12.95 -21.63
C LYS A 228 16.68 13.50 -20.66
N TYR A 229 16.97 14.65 -20.06
CA TYR A 229 16.09 15.25 -19.06
C TYR A 229 16.24 16.77 -18.99
N ILE A 230 15.27 17.43 -18.38
CA ILE A 230 15.34 18.85 -18.04
C ILE A 230 15.63 18.98 -16.54
N GLY A 231 16.64 19.78 -16.20
CA GLY A 231 17.10 19.97 -14.82
C GLY A 231 16.24 20.94 -14.01
N LYS A 232 16.17 20.76 -12.69
CA LYS A 232 15.56 21.77 -11.78
C LYS A 232 16.42 23.04 -11.74
N ALA A 233 15.81 24.23 -11.85
CA ALA A 233 16.54 25.50 -11.88
C ALA A 233 17.28 25.77 -10.54
N VAL A 234 18.57 26.09 -10.62
CA VAL A 234 19.40 26.38 -9.45
C VAL A 234 19.17 27.82 -8.99
N GLY A 235 18.54 27.99 -7.82
CA GLY A 235 18.57 29.23 -7.05
C GLY A 235 17.32 30.11 -7.15
N GLN A 236 16.28 29.77 -6.38
CA GLN A 236 15.50 30.73 -5.61
C GLN A 236 14.87 29.99 -4.42
N SER A 237 15.42 30.25 -3.25
CA SER A 237 14.90 29.79 -1.96
C SER A 237 13.51 30.39 -1.72
N SER A 238 12.50 29.52 -1.57
CA SER A 238 11.34 29.82 -0.72
C SER A 238 11.22 28.68 0.29
N CYS A 239 11.35 29.08 1.56
CA CYS A 239 11.27 28.34 2.82
C CYS A 239 11.32 26.80 2.82
N SER A 240 12.33 26.27 3.49
CA SER A 240 12.54 24.87 3.87
C SER A 240 11.54 24.36 4.94
N ALA A 241 10.25 24.63 4.75
CA ALA A 241 9.19 24.35 5.73
C ALA A 241 7.88 23.86 5.09
N CYS A 242 7.91 23.12 3.97
CA CYS A 242 6.72 22.48 3.40
C CYS A 242 7.03 21.54 2.21
N ALA A 243 7.62 20.38 2.48
CA ALA A 243 7.45 19.15 1.69
C ALA A 243 7.85 17.97 2.60
N PRO A 244 6.94 17.01 2.92
CA PRO A 244 7.24 15.98 3.88
C PRO A 244 8.18 14.92 3.30
N GLU A 245 9.35 14.83 3.91
CA GLU A 245 10.16 13.61 4.00
C GLU A 245 9.25 12.41 4.34
N ARG A 246 9.50 11.22 3.76
CA ARG A 246 9.18 9.98 4.47
C ARG A 246 10.39 9.61 5.32
N PRO A 247 10.30 9.73 6.66
CA PRO A 247 11.41 9.43 7.53
C PRO A 247 11.54 7.92 7.72
N ILE A 248 12.78 7.45 7.66
CA ILE A 248 13.19 6.32 8.50
C ILE A 248 13.00 6.80 9.94
N GLY A 249 12.06 6.20 10.68
CA GLY A 249 11.92 6.35 12.14
C GLY A 249 12.15 7.76 12.69
N GLY A 250 11.11 8.60 12.65
CA GLY A 250 11.07 9.89 13.35
C GLY A 250 10.71 11.06 12.43
N GLY A 251 9.48 11.57 12.51
CA GLY A 251 9.07 12.76 11.77
C GLY A 251 7.58 12.85 11.42
N CYS A 252 6.85 13.66 12.20
CA CYS A 252 5.76 14.59 11.86
C CYS A 252 4.53 14.20 10.99
N SER A 253 4.47 13.10 10.23
CA SER A 253 3.24 12.73 9.52
C SER A 253 2.93 11.24 9.63
N LEU A 254 1.97 10.91 10.49
CA LEU A 254 1.39 9.57 10.56
C LEU A 254 0.56 9.35 9.28
N ILE A 255 1.08 8.54 8.36
CA ILE A 255 0.35 8.07 7.17
C ILE A 255 -0.41 6.81 7.53
N VAL A 256 -1.69 6.79 7.19
CA VAL A 256 -2.67 5.77 7.55
C VAL A 256 -3.24 5.21 6.27
N MET A 257 -3.40 3.89 6.17
CA MET A 257 -4.07 3.26 5.04
C MET A 257 -5.34 2.57 5.54
N VAL A 258 -6.45 2.78 4.83
CA VAL A 258 -7.72 2.09 5.04
C VAL A 258 -8.14 1.42 3.73
N GLU A 259 -8.72 0.22 3.84
CA GLU A 259 -9.20 -0.56 2.70
C GLU A 259 -10.65 -1.00 2.91
N ALA A 260 -11.52 -0.80 1.91
CA ALA A 260 -12.89 -1.28 1.95
C ALA A 260 -13.29 -1.88 0.60
N TRP A 261 -14.10 -2.93 0.61
CA TRP A 261 -14.55 -3.65 -0.58
C TRP A 261 -15.84 -3.06 -1.15
N GLU A 262 -16.15 -3.36 -2.41
CA GLU A 262 -17.42 -2.97 -3.02
C GLU A 262 -18.63 -3.33 -2.16
N GLY A 263 -19.54 -2.36 -2.00
CA GLY A 263 -20.70 -2.44 -1.12
C GLY A 263 -20.41 -2.02 0.33
N GLU A 264 -19.15 -1.91 0.74
CA GLU A 264 -18.76 -1.40 2.06
C GLU A 264 -18.65 0.13 2.06
N ARG A 265 -18.59 0.74 3.25
CA ARG A 265 -18.37 2.18 3.43
C ARG A 265 -17.08 2.46 4.18
N ILE A 266 -16.28 3.39 3.65
CA ILE A 266 -15.22 4.05 4.42
C ILE A 266 -15.87 5.24 5.11
N SER A 267 -16.00 5.19 6.42
CA SER A 267 -16.60 6.27 7.23
C SER A 267 -15.60 6.73 8.29
N LEU A 268 -14.83 7.77 7.98
CA LEU A 268 -13.84 8.37 8.85
C LEU A 268 -14.44 9.63 9.53
N PRO A 269 -14.51 9.67 10.88
CA PRO A 269 -15.12 10.79 11.60
C PRO A 269 -14.31 12.09 11.51
N PRO A 270 -14.88 13.24 11.91
CA PRO A 270 -14.19 14.53 11.97
C PRO A 270 -12.82 14.46 12.65
N GLY A 271 -11.83 15.12 12.05
CA GLY A 271 -10.44 15.14 12.49
C GLY A 271 -9.63 13.91 12.09
N SER A 272 -10.14 13.02 11.24
CA SER A 272 -9.39 11.84 10.79
C SER A 272 -8.43 12.19 9.65
N VAL A 273 -8.95 12.71 8.54
CA VAL A 273 -8.22 12.88 7.28
C VAL A 273 -7.71 14.32 7.15
N GLY A 274 -6.39 14.48 7.06
CA GLY A 274 -5.72 15.73 6.70
C GLY A 274 -5.59 15.87 5.19
N ALA A 275 -4.68 15.09 4.59
CA ALA A 275 -4.48 15.03 3.15
C ALA A 275 -4.49 13.58 2.65
N ILE A 276 -5.13 13.34 1.51
CA ILE A 276 -5.04 12.06 0.81
C ILE A 276 -3.67 12.00 0.13
N THR A 277 -2.83 11.06 0.56
CA THR A 277 -1.47 10.85 0.05
C THR A 277 -1.41 9.80 -1.04
N GLY A 278 -2.41 8.90 -1.10
CA GLY A 278 -2.54 7.90 -2.15
C GLY A 278 -3.92 7.27 -2.12
N CYS A 279 -4.43 6.87 -3.27
CA CYS A 279 -5.66 6.11 -3.35
C CYS A 279 -5.70 5.27 -4.61
N SER A 280 -6.38 4.14 -4.52
CA SER A 280 -6.52 3.21 -5.65
C SER A 280 -7.79 2.41 -5.47
N TYR A 281 -8.54 2.23 -6.56
CA TYR A 281 -9.75 1.42 -6.60
C TYR A 281 -9.61 0.35 -7.68
N GLY A 282 -9.80 -0.92 -7.34
CA GLY A 282 -9.59 -2.00 -8.29
C GLY A 282 -9.27 -3.35 -7.67
N VAL A 283 -8.68 -4.23 -8.50
CA VAL A 283 -8.26 -5.57 -8.12
C VAL A 283 -7.17 -6.08 -9.07
N GLY A 284 -6.20 -6.85 -8.57
CA GLY A 284 -5.17 -7.48 -9.39
C GLY A 284 -4.32 -6.48 -10.16
N ALA A 285 -4.35 -6.55 -11.49
CA ALA A 285 -3.65 -5.61 -12.38
C ALA A 285 -4.51 -4.41 -12.81
N SER A 286 -5.79 -4.39 -12.43
CA SER A 286 -6.77 -3.39 -12.89
C SER A 286 -7.11 -2.44 -11.75
N TRP A 287 -6.33 -1.35 -11.65
CA TRP A 287 -6.50 -0.30 -10.65
C TRP A 287 -6.66 1.06 -11.32
N VAL A 288 -7.52 1.90 -10.76
CA VAL A 288 -7.68 3.32 -11.12
C VAL A 288 -7.41 4.19 -9.90
N ASP A 289 -7.04 5.45 -10.12
CA ASP A 289 -6.88 6.43 -9.04
C ASP A 289 -8.18 7.23 -8.86
N PRO A 290 -8.93 7.04 -7.76
CA PRO A 290 -10.19 7.74 -7.50
C PRO A 290 -10.00 9.09 -6.77
N ARG A 291 -8.78 9.66 -6.71
CA ARG A 291 -8.47 10.85 -5.89
C ARG A 291 -9.49 11.97 -5.98
N GLY A 292 -9.83 12.41 -7.19
CA GLY A 292 -10.79 13.50 -7.38
C GLY A 292 -12.17 13.22 -6.77
N PHE A 293 -12.61 11.96 -6.78
CA PHE A 293 -13.88 11.54 -6.16
C PHE A 293 -13.83 11.52 -4.64
N LEU A 294 -12.67 11.21 -4.06
CA LEU A 294 -12.47 11.21 -2.61
C LEU A 294 -12.28 12.63 -2.09
N GLU A 295 -11.49 13.46 -2.76
CA GLU A 295 -11.27 14.87 -2.40
C GLU A 295 -12.58 15.67 -2.47
N ALA A 296 -13.46 15.38 -3.44
CA ALA A 296 -14.78 16.01 -3.52
C ALA A 296 -15.73 15.65 -2.36
N ARG A 297 -15.44 14.57 -1.62
CA ARG A 297 -16.24 14.08 -0.48
C ARG A 297 -15.55 14.32 0.87
N LEU A 298 -14.32 14.84 0.86
CA LEU A 298 -13.58 15.18 2.07
C LEU A 298 -14.13 16.48 2.63
N GLU A 299 -14.63 16.43 3.86
CA GLU A 299 -15.11 17.62 4.56
C GLU A 299 -13.96 18.44 5.13
N ALA A 300 -14.21 19.74 5.33
CA ALA A 300 -13.19 20.69 5.82
C ALA A 300 -12.69 20.37 7.24
N ASP A 301 -13.45 19.62 8.03
CA ASP A 301 -13.06 19.15 9.35
C ASP A 301 -12.30 17.81 9.33
N GLY A 302 -12.06 17.25 8.14
CA GLY A 302 -11.35 15.99 7.93
C GLY A 302 -12.22 14.73 8.04
N ALA A 303 -13.55 14.86 8.01
CA ALA A 303 -14.45 13.72 7.86
C ALA A 303 -14.49 13.23 6.40
N LEU A 304 -14.59 11.91 6.21
CA LEU A 304 -14.72 11.28 4.89
C LEU A 304 -15.70 10.11 4.98
N ASP A 305 -16.82 10.19 4.27
CA ASP A 305 -17.79 9.08 4.17
C ASP A 305 -18.05 8.72 2.70
N VAL A 306 -17.64 7.51 2.30
CA VAL A 306 -17.69 7.05 0.91
C VAL A 306 -18.20 5.61 0.86
N LEU A 307 -19.27 5.39 0.09
CA LEU A 307 -19.69 4.05 -0.33
C LEU A 307 -18.77 3.56 -1.44
N VAL A 308 -18.11 2.42 -1.23
CA VAL A 308 -17.26 1.81 -2.24
C VAL A 308 -18.13 1.19 -3.32
N SER A 309 -18.17 1.82 -4.48
CA SER A 309 -18.93 1.36 -5.64
C SER A 309 -18.36 1.97 -6.90
N ASN A 310 -18.61 1.32 -8.04
CA ASN A 310 -18.25 1.82 -9.36
C ASN A 310 -18.76 3.25 -9.58
N ASP A 311 -20.03 3.52 -9.26
CA ASP A 311 -20.65 4.82 -9.47
C ASP A 311 -20.02 5.92 -8.60
N ALA A 312 -19.64 5.59 -7.36
CA ALA A 312 -19.04 6.56 -6.45
C ALA A 312 -17.58 6.89 -6.80
N LEU A 313 -16.88 5.98 -7.48
CA LEU A 313 -15.43 6.00 -7.69
C LEU A 313 -15.02 6.12 -9.17
N GLY A 314 -15.98 6.46 -10.03
CA GLY A 314 -15.70 6.86 -11.41
C GLY A 314 -15.69 5.74 -12.44
N GLY A 315 -16.26 4.57 -12.13
CA GLY A 315 -16.46 3.46 -13.08
C GLY A 315 -16.03 2.11 -12.54
N ASP A 316 -16.19 1.08 -13.36
CA ASP A 316 -15.78 -0.30 -13.04
C ASP A 316 -14.42 -0.63 -13.70
N PRO A 317 -13.31 -0.63 -12.95
CA PRO A 317 -12.01 -0.99 -13.50
C PRO A 317 -11.87 -2.50 -13.77
N ALA A 318 -12.75 -3.34 -13.20
CA ALA A 318 -12.71 -4.80 -13.37
C ALA A 318 -14.14 -5.40 -13.36
N PRO A 319 -14.86 -5.36 -14.50
CA PRO A 319 -16.25 -5.78 -14.58
C PRO A 319 -16.49 -7.21 -14.10
N GLY A 320 -17.48 -7.36 -13.20
CA GLY A 320 -17.90 -8.66 -12.68
C GLY A 320 -17.00 -9.26 -11.60
N VAL A 321 -15.96 -8.55 -11.16
CA VAL A 321 -15.06 -8.96 -10.08
C VAL A 321 -15.19 -7.99 -8.90
N PRO A 322 -15.29 -8.48 -7.65
CA PRO A 322 -15.25 -7.62 -6.47
C PRO A 322 -13.94 -6.81 -6.40
N LYS A 323 -14.06 -5.50 -6.21
CA LYS A 323 -12.93 -4.57 -6.11
C LYS A 323 -12.79 -4.00 -4.70
N SER A 324 -11.61 -3.52 -4.37
CA SER A 324 -11.37 -2.77 -3.14
C SER A 324 -10.91 -1.35 -3.42
N LEU A 325 -11.29 -0.43 -2.54
CA LEU A 325 -10.80 0.92 -2.46
C LEU A 325 -9.76 0.98 -1.33
N ARG A 326 -8.53 1.38 -1.66
CA ARG A 326 -7.45 1.64 -0.71
C ARG A 326 -7.20 3.15 -0.65
N VAL A 327 -7.17 3.73 0.54
CA VAL A 327 -6.96 5.16 0.76
C VAL A 327 -5.87 5.36 1.81
N SER A 328 -4.79 6.04 1.42
CA SER A 328 -3.70 6.47 2.29
C SER A 328 -3.83 7.95 2.60
N TYR A 329 -3.81 8.35 3.87
CA TYR A 329 -3.97 9.74 4.29
C TYR A 329 -3.14 10.13 5.51
N THR A 330 -2.89 11.42 5.71
CA THR A 330 -2.28 11.97 6.93
C THR A 330 -3.32 12.30 7.99
N ILE A 331 -2.96 12.24 9.27
CA ILE A 331 -3.85 12.69 10.35
C ILE A 331 -4.21 14.19 10.20
N HIS A 332 -5.49 14.54 10.38
CA HIS A 332 -5.93 15.93 10.33
C HIS A 332 -5.26 16.80 11.42
N GLU A 333 -5.02 18.07 11.11
CA GLU A 333 -4.30 19.00 11.98
C GLU A 333 -4.94 19.14 13.37
N SER A 334 -6.28 19.09 13.46
CA SER A 334 -7.00 19.20 14.74
C SER A 334 -6.62 18.08 15.72
N ARG A 335 -6.60 16.81 15.27
CA ARG A 335 -6.18 15.69 16.12
C ARG A 335 -4.67 15.64 16.31
N ARG A 336 -3.88 16.09 15.32
CA ARG A 336 -2.43 16.20 15.46
C ARG A 336 -2.06 17.17 16.59
N LYS A 337 -2.60 18.39 16.57
CA LYS A 337 -2.39 19.38 17.64
C LYS A 337 -2.82 18.85 18.99
N LEU A 338 -3.98 18.21 19.06
CA LEU A 338 -4.45 17.63 20.31
C LEU A 338 -3.56 16.49 20.82
N ALA A 339 -3.00 15.66 19.93
CA ALA A 339 -2.09 14.59 20.32
C ALA A 339 -0.73 15.13 20.81
N ASP A 340 -0.18 16.12 20.11
CA ASP A 340 1.16 16.67 20.33
C ASP A 340 1.18 17.66 21.52
N GLU A 341 0.14 18.50 21.65
CA GLU A 341 0.09 19.63 22.61
C GLU A 341 -0.97 19.45 23.70
N GLY A 342 -1.88 18.49 23.57
CA GLY A 342 -2.96 18.27 24.53
C GLY A 342 -2.48 17.73 25.88
N GLU A 343 -3.27 18.01 26.91
CA GLU A 343 -3.00 17.53 28.28
C GLU A 343 -3.37 16.04 28.40
N TRP A 344 -2.37 15.16 28.38
CA TRP A 344 -2.52 13.72 28.60
C TRP A 344 -2.51 13.39 30.09
N GLU A 345 -3.47 12.59 30.54
CA GLU A 345 -3.50 12.06 31.90
C GLU A 345 -2.63 10.78 31.96
N ILE A 346 -1.58 10.79 32.79
CA ILE A 346 -0.56 9.73 32.82
C ILE A 346 -0.56 9.02 34.16
N HIS A 347 -0.74 7.70 34.14
CA HIS A 347 -0.76 6.84 35.32
C HIS A 347 0.38 5.82 35.27
N THR A 348 1.52 6.13 35.88
CA THR A 348 2.74 5.28 35.84
C THR A 348 2.75 4.15 36.88
N ALA A 349 1.84 4.19 37.86
CA ALA A 349 1.75 3.18 38.93
C ALA A 349 0.52 2.27 38.78
N GLN A 350 -0.23 2.43 37.70
CA GLN A 350 -1.47 1.70 37.45
C GLN A 350 -1.42 1.04 36.07
N ASP A 351 -2.19 -0.02 35.92
CA ASP A 351 -2.51 -0.69 34.65
C ASP A 351 -4.04 -0.74 34.51
N VAL A 352 -4.55 -1.25 33.41
CA VAL A 352 -5.98 -1.53 33.22
C VAL A 352 -6.31 -2.99 33.54
N SER A 353 -7.57 -3.29 33.85
CA SER A 353 -8.03 -4.68 33.97
C SER A 353 -7.82 -5.45 32.67
N GLY A 354 -7.64 -6.77 32.76
CA GLY A 354 -7.44 -7.64 31.60
C GLY A 354 -8.62 -7.69 30.62
N ASP A 355 -9.76 -7.12 31.00
CA ASP A 355 -10.95 -7.00 30.16
C ASP A 355 -10.87 -5.80 29.20
N VAL A 356 -9.91 -4.88 29.40
CA VAL A 356 -9.72 -3.74 28.49
C VAL A 356 -9.06 -4.22 27.21
N GLU A 357 -9.77 -4.08 26.12
CA GLU A 357 -9.32 -4.46 24.79
C GLU A 357 -8.33 -3.44 24.24
N PHE A 358 -7.33 -3.97 23.54
CA PHE A 358 -6.30 -3.18 22.92
C PHE A 358 -5.98 -3.67 21.51
N CYS A 359 -5.35 -2.78 20.72
CA CYS A 359 -4.60 -3.18 19.55
C CYS A 359 -3.14 -2.78 19.69
N MET A 360 -2.24 -3.67 19.28
CA MET A 360 -0.82 -3.40 19.24
C MET A 360 -0.55 -2.26 18.24
N SER A 361 0.32 -1.33 18.62
CA SER A 361 0.73 -0.20 17.76
C SER A 361 2.23 -0.13 17.50
N GLY A 362 2.99 -1.12 17.97
CA GLY A 362 4.43 -1.22 17.75
C GLY A 362 5.27 -0.77 18.95
N PRO A 363 6.60 -0.74 18.78
CA PRO A 363 7.53 -0.38 19.84
C PRO A 363 7.57 1.14 20.10
N ALA A 364 7.90 1.53 21.32
CA ALA A 364 8.18 2.90 21.71
C ALA A 364 9.50 3.01 22.48
N LYS A 365 10.58 3.34 21.76
CA LYS A 365 11.94 3.45 22.30
C LYS A 365 12.35 4.90 22.57
N THR A 366 11.70 5.84 21.92
CA THR A 366 12.04 7.27 21.93
C THR A 366 10.82 8.13 22.24
N GLU A 367 11.05 9.39 22.65
CA GLU A 367 9.96 10.35 22.86
C GLU A 367 9.17 10.62 21.58
N GLU A 368 9.80 10.52 20.40
CA GLU A 368 9.12 10.63 19.12
C GLU A 368 8.21 9.41 18.86
N ASP A 369 8.61 8.20 19.28
CA ASP A 369 7.73 7.03 19.22
C ASP A 369 6.53 7.18 20.16
N LEU A 370 6.73 7.80 21.33
CA LEU A 370 5.63 8.13 22.23
C LEU A 370 4.68 9.17 21.62
N ALA A 371 5.22 10.21 20.98
CA ALA A 371 4.41 11.19 20.24
C ALA A 371 3.65 10.53 19.09
N HIS A 372 4.28 9.58 18.39
CA HIS A 372 3.63 8.77 17.37
C HIS A 372 2.48 7.92 17.96
N ALA A 373 2.69 7.28 19.11
CA ALA A 373 1.65 6.52 19.80
C ALA A 373 0.46 7.38 20.21
N ARG A 374 0.69 8.63 20.66
CA ARG A 374 -0.36 9.62 20.94
C ARG A 374 -1.16 9.98 19.69
N ARG A 375 -0.48 10.31 18.59
CA ARG A 375 -1.14 10.61 17.30
C ARG A 375 -1.97 9.42 16.81
N ARG A 376 -1.44 8.20 16.93
CA ARG A 376 -2.15 6.97 16.55
C ARG A 376 -3.35 6.69 17.45
N CYS A 377 -3.25 6.95 18.75
CA CYS A 377 -4.37 6.85 19.69
C CYS A 377 -5.55 7.72 19.24
N LEU A 378 -5.31 9.00 18.98
CA LEU A 378 -6.39 9.92 18.59
C LEU A 378 -6.90 9.61 17.18
N LEU A 379 -6.04 9.22 16.25
CA LEU A 379 -6.44 8.77 14.92
C LEU A 379 -7.42 7.60 15.00
N LEU A 380 -7.07 6.58 15.79
CA LEU A 380 -7.88 5.37 15.92
C LEU A 380 -9.14 5.58 16.77
N GLY A 381 -9.40 6.79 17.30
CA GLY A 381 -10.57 7.01 18.14
C GLY A 381 -10.44 6.43 19.55
N CYS A 382 -9.22 6.06 19.97
CA CYS A 382 -8.95 5.43 21.26
C CYS A 382 -8.93 6.45 22.41
N GLY A 383 -9.44 6.08 23.58
CA GLY A 383 -9.43 6.93 24.77
C GLY A 383 -8.09 6.98 25.49
N GLY A 384 -7.14 6.17 25.07
CA GLY A 384 -5.80 6.13 25.62
C GLY A 384 -5.00 4.97 25.05
N PHE A 385 -3.78 4.81 25.54
CA PHE A 385 -2.92 3.68 25.25
C PHE A 385 -2.13 3.28 26.50
N ARG A 386 -1.72 2.02 26.55
CA ARG A 386 -0.77 1.49 27.53
C ARG A 386 0.62 1.48 26.91
N LEU A 387 1.58 2.07 27.62
CA LEU A 387 3.00 1.91 27.35
C LEU A 387 3.51 0.76 28.23
N THR A 388 3.99 -0.32 27.60
CA THR A 388 4.46 -1.51 28.32
C THR A 388 5.94 -1.38 28.69
N THR A 389 6.38 -2.15 29.67
CA THR A 389 7.81 -2.26 29.96
C THR A 389 8.45 -3.11 28.85
N GLY A 390 9.65 -2.74 28.38
CA GLY A 390 10.43 -3.62 27.52
C GLY A 390 10.73 -4.93 28.23
N THR A 391 10.80 -6.03 27.48
CA THR A 391 11.12 -7.35 28.03
C THR A 391 12.62 -7.58 27.98
N VAL A 392 13.14 -8.20 29.05
CA VAL A 392 14.49 -8.77 29.06
C VAL A 392 14.36 -10.27 29.23
N ASN A 393 15.26 -11.02 28.59
CA ASN A 393 15.27 -12.46 28.73
C ASN A 393 15.88 -12.90 30.08
N GLN A 394 15.89 -14.22 30.30
CA GLN A 394 16.46 -14.83 31.51
C GLN A 394 17.97 -14.57 31.71
N PHE A 395 18.66 -14.06 30.70
CA PHE A 395 20.08 -13.69 30.74
C PHE A 395 20.29 -12.18 30.96
N GLY A 396 19.20 -11.40 31.08
CA GLY A 396 19.26 -9.94 31.23
C GLY A 396 19.52 -9.20 29.91
N GLU A 397 19.43 -9.87 28.76
CA GLU A 397 19.52 -9.24 27.44
C GLU A 397 18.16 -8.65 27.07
N GLU A 398 18.14 -7.52 26.35
CA GLU A 398 16.91 -6.95 25.79
C GLU A 398 16.30 -7.96 24.81
N ASP A 399 15.08 -8.41 25.13
CA ASP A 399 14.30 -9.34 24.31
C ASP A 399 13.36 -8.55 23.41
N GLY A 400 12.59 -7.64 24.01
CA GLY A 400 11.62 -6.82 23.29
C GLY A 400 11.63 -5.38 23.79
N PRO A 401 11.51 -4.41 22.87
CA PRO A 401 11.37 -3.02 23.27
C PRO A 401 10.04 -2.77 24.02
N PRO A 402 9.94 -1.66 24.77
CA PRO A 402 8.65 -1.18 25.26
C PRO A 402 7.66 -1.09 24.11
N GLY A 403 6.44 -1.56 24.31
CA GLY A 403 5.38 -1.56 23.31
C GLY A 403 4.29 -0.55 23.63
N CYS A 404 3.55 -0.14 22.60
CA CYS A 404 2.35 0.67 22.75
C CYS A 404 1.11 -0.14 22.39
N GLU A 405 0.13 -0.18 23.28
CA GLU A 405 -1.14 -0.87 23.13
C GLU A 405 -2.28 0.13 23.21
N GLN A 406 -2.95 0.36 22.08
CA GLN A 406 -4.00 1.35 21.97
C GLN A 406 -5.28 0.81 22.62
N LEU A 407 -5.76 1.46 23.67
CA LEU A 407 -6.93 1.02 24.44
C LEU A 407 -8.20 1.47 23.72
N ARG A 408 -8.97 0.50 23.21
CA ARG A 408 -10.18 0.73 22.40
C ARG A 408 -11.42 1.04 23.24
N PHE A 409 -11.24 1.89 24.24
CA PHE A 409 -12.27 2.28 25.21
C PHE A 409 -12.36 3.80 25.32
N THR A 410 -13.48 4.31 25.84
CA THR A 410 -13.60 5.74 26.16
C THR A 410 -12.68 6.09 27.33
N GLN A 411 -12.32 7.38 27.47
CA GLN A 411 -11.48 7.82 28.59
C GLN A 411 -12.07 7.41 29.95
N ASP A 412 -13.39 7.50 30.13
CA ASP A 412 -14.06 7.15 31.40
C ASP A 412 -14.02 5.66 31.72
N LEU A 413 -14.16 4.80 30.70
CA LEU A 413 -14.04 3.36 30.92
C LEU A 413 -12.60 2.96 31.24
N ILE A 414 -11.60 3.63 30.66
CA ILE A 414 -10.20 3.42 31.02
C ILE A 414 -9.98 3.80 32.49
N ARG A 415 -10.46 4.99 32.92
CA ARG A 415 -10.37 5.42 34.33
C ARG A 415 -11.01 4.43 35.29
N ALA A 416 -12.21 3.93 34.96
CA ALA A 416 -12.91 2.93 35.77
C ALA A 416 -12.16 1.58 35.85
N SER A 417 -11.32 1.29 34.86
CA SER A 417 -10.56 0.05 34.75
C SER A 417 -9.17 0.11 35.38
N LEU A 418 -8.71 1.28 35.85
CA LEU A 418 -7.40 1.43 36.47
C LEU A 418 -7.25 0.56 37.72
N ARG A 419 -6.13 -0.15 37.84
CA ARG A 419 -5.75 -1.01 38.96
C ARG A 419 -4.28 -0.81 39.30
N PRO A 420 -3.84 -0.99 40.55
CA PRO A 420 -2.42 -0.90 40.89
C PRO A 420 -1.58 -1.91 40.09
N ARG A 421 -0.40 -1.48 39.61
CA ARG A 421 0.57 -2.33 38.92
C ARG A 421 1.77 -2.62 39.83
N ALA A 422 2.32 -3.83 39.76
CA ALA A 422 3.61 -4.12 40.38
C ALA A 422 4.75 -3.40 39.64
N ALA A 423 5.62 -2.71 40.37
CA ALA A 423 6.81 -2.10 39.79
C ALA A 423 7.77 -3.18 39.30
N GLN A 424 8.23 -3.07 38.05
CA GLN A 424 9.24 -3.95 37.49
C GLN A 424 10.64 -3.36 37.74
N PRO A 425 11.68 -4.17 37.98
CA PRO A 425 13.04 -3.70 38.25
C PRO A 425 13.58 -2.71 37.19
N HIS A 426 13.12 -2.86 35.94
CA HIS A 426 13.56 -2.08 34.79
C HIS A 426 12.78 -0.77 34.59
N ASP A 427 11.65 -0.56 35.28
CA ASP A 427 10.85 0.67 35.17
C ASP A 427 11.67 1.92 35.55
N SER A 428 12.60 1.76 36.50
CA SER A 428 13.48 2.84 36.97
C SER A 428 14.61 3.21 35.99
N LYS A 429 14.91 2.33 35.02
CA LYS A 429 15.99 2.52 34.04
C LYS A 429 15.54 3.23 32.77
N GLN A 430 14.24 3.38 32.57
CA GLN A 430 13.69 4.08 31.41
C GLN A 430 13.69 5.59 31.62
N ASN A 431 13.80 6.36 30.52
CA ASN A 431 13.57 7.80 30.53
C ASN A 431 12.23 8.09 31.24
N ALA A 432 12.18 9.14 32.07
CA ALA A 432 10.97 9.56 32.76
C ALA A 432 9.75 9.70 31.81
N ALA A 433 9.99 10.17 30.58
CA ALA A 433 8.95 10.29 29.56
C ALA A 433 8.45 8.93 29.02
N LEU A 434 9.29 7.90 29.05
CA LEU A 434 9.00 6.55 28.54
C LEU A 434 8.65 5.56 29.63
N ARG A 435 8.34 6.04 30.84
CA ARG A 435 7.97 5.14 31.93
C ARG A 435 6.68 4.39 31.60
N PRO A 436 6.61 3.09 31.85
CA PRO A 436 5.43 2.31 31.51
C PRO A 436 4.22 2.79 32.32
N GLY A 437 3.05 2.71 31.72
CA GLY A 437 1.83 3.23 32.34
C GLY A 437 0.70 3.44 31.35
N ILE A 438 -0.40 3.99 31.87
CA ILE A 438 -1.58 4.30 31.07
C ILE A 438 -1.58 5.78 30.73
N HIS A 439 -1.67 6.08 29.44
CA HIS A 439 -1.81 7.41 28.88
C HIS A 439 -3.25 7.60 28.40
N ILE A 440 -4.02 8.43 29.10
CA ILE A 440 -5.41 8.74 28.76
C ILE A 440 -5.45 10.00 27.91
N ALA A 441 -6.19 9.94 26.80
CA ALA A 441 -6.30 11.00 25.81
C ALA A 441 -6.87 12.31 26.40
N PRO A 442 -6.50 13.48 25.85
CA PRO A 442 -6.97 14.78 26.33
C PRO A 442 -8.48 14.86 26.43
N LYS A 443 -8.99 15.55 27.46
CA LYS A 443 -10.43 15.62 27.76
C LYS A 443 -11.28 16.17 26.60
N GLN A 444 -10.70 17.01 25.75
CA GLN A 444 -11.36 17.60 24.58
C GLN A 444 -11.55 16.58 23.45
N PHE A 445 -10.81 15.47 23.46
CA PHE A 445 -10.93 14.43 22.47
C PHE A 445 -12.23 13.64 22.68
N GLN A 446 -13.07 13.61 21.65
CA GLN A 446 -14.23 12.74 21.61
C GLN A 446 -13.82 11.38 21.10
N THR A 447 -13.93 10.38 21.96
CA THR A 447 -13.59 8.99 21.63
C THR A 447 -14.62 8.40 20.68
N ASP A 448 -14.14 7.67 19.67
CA ASP A 448 -14.96 6.88 18.74
C ASP A 448 -14.37 5.48 18.66
N THR A 449 -14.88 4.58 19.51
CA THR A 449 -14.41 3.19 19.57
C THR A 449 -15.24 2.26 18.68
N VAL A 450 -16.21 2.80 17.93
CA VAL A 450 -17.09 2.02 17.05
C VAL A 450 -16.24 1.28 16.04
N TRP A 451 -16.55 -0.01 15.87
CA TRP A 451 -15.89 -0.83 14.87
C TRP A 451 -16.29 -0.39 13.46
N ARG A 452 -15.32 -0.30 12.55
CA ARG A 452 -15.54 0.06 11.15
C ARG A 452 -14.76 -0.88 10.22
N PRO A 453 -15.36 -1.36 9.11
CA PRO A 453 -14.63 -2.11 8.10
C PRO A 453 -13.40 -1.33 7.62
N GLY A 454 -12.26 -2.02 7.43
CA GLY A 454 -11.05 -1.41 6.87
C GLY A 454 -10.20 -0.55 7.80
N ASN A 455 -10.78 -0.01 8.87
CA ASN A 455 -10.07 0.81 9.86
C ASN A 455 -9.57 -0.03 11.05
N ASP A 456 -10.30 -1.11 11.37
CA ASP A 456 -10.01 -1.94 12.51
C ASP A 456 -9.36 -3.25 12.09
N ALA A 457 -8.22 -3.53 12.74
CA ALA A 457 -7.43 -4.74 12.52
C ALA A 457 -8.29 -6.01 12.57
N ALA A 458 -7.82 -7.03 11.86
CA ALA A 458 -8.35 -8.38 11.96
C ALA A 458 -7.67 -9.11 13.13
N PRO A 459 -8.30 -9.23 14.31
CA PRO A 459 -7.68 -9.92 15.43
C PRO A 459 -7.50 -11.38 15.05
N ALA A 460 -6.35 -11.96 15.42
CA ALA A 460 -6.05 -13.34 15.10
C ALA A 460 -6.96 -14.30 15.89
N PRO A 461 -7.86 -15.06 15.23
CA PRO A 461 -8.46 -16.21 15.86
C PRO A 461 -7.42 -17.34 15.94
N TRP A 462 -7.57 -18.20 16.94
CA TRP A 462 -6.75 -19.38 17.14
C TRP A 462 -7.61 -20.63 17.25
N ILE A 463 -6.99 -21.77 17.00
CA ILE A 463 -7.52 -23.11 17.25
C ILE A 463 -6.52 -23.90 18.10
N GLY A 464 -7.03 -24.63 19.08
CA GLY A 464 -6.28 -25.57 19.90
C GLY A 464 -6.83 -26.98 19.74
N PHE A 465 -5.99 -27.93 19.33
CA PHE A 465 -6.32 -29.36 19.35
C PHE A 465 -6.09 -29.93 20.75
N ARG A 466 -7.00 -30.81 21.20
CA ARG A 466 -7.04 -31.34 22.58
C ARG A 466 -6.79 -32.85 22.60
N PRO A 467 -5.57 -33.33 22.34
CA PRO A 467 -5.23 -34.74 22.50
C PRO A 467 -5.23 -35.14 23.98
N SER A 468 -5.59 -36.38 24.27
CA SER A 468 -5.42 -36.98 25.59
C SER A 468 -4.03 -37.61 25.71
N GLY A 469 -3.48 -37.74 26.92
CA GLY A 469 -2.25 -38.50 27.17
C GLY A 469 -0.96 -37.93 26.54
N ARG A 470 0.15 -38.69 26.65
CA ARG A 470 1.45 -38.31 26.06
C ARG A 470 1.56 -38.78 24.62
N PHE A 471 2.33 -38.05 23.83
CA PHE A 471 2.63 -38.32 22.42
C PHE A 471 3.97 -37.68 22.05
N CYS A 472 4.63 -38.18 21.01
CA CYS A 472 5.98 -37.76 20.60
C CYS A 472 6.02 -37.08 19.22
N ALA A 473 4.94 -37.15 18.46
CA ALA A 473 4.79 -36.42 17.21
C ALA A 473 3.34 -35.97 16.99
N VAL A 474 3.18 -34.93 16.19
CA VAL A 474 1.89 -34.39 15.74
C VAL A 474 1.93 -34.19 14.23
N ALA A 475 0.85 -34.54 13.55
CA ALA A 475 0.60 -34.21 12.15
C ALA A 475 -0.68 -33.38 12.04
N THR A 476 -0.61 -32.18 11.48
CA THR A 476 -1.77 -31.28 11.34
C THR A 476 -1.93 -30.87 9.88
N GLN A 477 -3.14 -31.00 9.35
CA GLN A 477 -3.47 -30.49 8.02
C GLN A 477 -3.98 -29.05 8.06
N MET A 478 -3.73 -28.32 6.98
CA MET A 478 -4.30 -26.99 6.75
C MET A 478 -4.55 -26.75 5.26
N CYS A 479 -5.64 -26.06 4.94
CA CYS A 479 -5.96 -25.57 3.60
C CYS A 479 -6.27 -24.07 3.66
N VAL A 480 -5.68 -23.28 2.76
CA VAL A 480 -6.10 -21.90 2.53
C VAL A 480 -7.06 -21.91 1.34
N PRO A 481 -8.37 -21.70 1.53
CA PRO A 481 -9.30 -21.65 0.40
C PRO A 481 -8.98 -20.42 -0.49
N PRO A 482 -9.30 -20.42 -1.80
CA PRO A 482 -8.97 -19.31 -2.70
C PRO A 482 -9.42 -17.92 -2.21
N GLU A 483 -10.61 -17.83 -1.62
CA GLU A 483 -11.15 -16.61 -1.02
C GLU A 483 -10.52 -16.23 0.33
N GLY A 484 -9.71 -17.13 0.89
CA GLY A 484 -9.01 -16.95 2.17
C GLY A 484 -7.60 -16.36 2.03
N VAL A 485 -7.11 -16.18 0.80
CA VAL A 485 -5.80 -15.60 0.52
C VAL A 485 -5.83 -14.09 0.77
N ALA A 486 -4.94 -13.61 1.64
CA ALA A 486 -4.77 -12.19 1.93
C ALA A 486 -3.29 -11.84 2.10
N GLU A 487 -2.93 -10.59 1.81
CA GLU A 487 -1.57 -10.10 1.99
C GLU A 487 -1.18 -10.07 3.47
N SER A 488 0.13 -10.12 3.73
CA SER A 488 0.72 -10.02 5.07
C SER A 488 0.05 -10.93 6.12
N THR A 489 -0.26 -12.17 5.70
CA THR A 489 -1.01 -13.14 6.51
C THR A 489 -0.12 -14.30 6.92
N TYR A 490 -0.17 -14.66 8.21
CA TYR A 490 0.47 -15.87 8.72
C TYR A 490 -0.58 -16.94 9.00
N TYR A 491 -0.53 -18.02 8.22
CA TYR A 491 -1.32 -19.23 8.39
C TYR A 491 -0.51 -20.23 9.22
N MET A 492 -0.55 -20.08 10.55
CA MET A 492 0.20 -20.94 11.48
C MET A 492 -0.62 -22.18 11.83
N PHE A 493 -0.12 -23.38 11.56
CA PHE A 493 -0.82 -24.66 11.85
C PHE A 493 0.08 -25.74 12.47
N GLY A 494 1.32 -25.40 12.81
CA GLY A 494 2.32 -26.25 13.46
C GLY A 494 2.67 -25.77 14.87
N GLY A 495 1.70 -25.27 15.63
CA GLY A 495 1.91 -24.70 16.97
C GLY A 495 2.00 -25.74 18.08
N PHE A 496 2.85 -25.46 19.07
CA PHE A 496 3.07 -26.26 20.27
C PHE A 496 3.62 -25.36 21.39
N GLN A 497 3.76 -25.90 22.59
CA GLN A 497 4.02 -25.14 23.82
C GLN A 497 5.27 -24.24 23.83
N CYS A 498 6.23 -24.49 22.94
CA CYS A 498 7.47 -23.74 22.87
C CYS A 498 7.91 -23.47 21.42
N GLY A 499 6.98 -23.49 20.48
CA GLY A 499 7.29 -23.08 19.11
C GLY A 499 6.08 -23.02 18.21
N TYR A 500 6.35 -22.62 16.98
CA TYR A 500 5.36 -22.49 15.92
C TYR A 500 5.96 -22.83 14.57
N GLY A 501 5.10 -23.16 13.63
CA GLY A 501 5.45 -23.28 12.23
C GLY A 501 4.25 -23.21 11.32
N GLY A 502 4.48 -22.87 10.07
CA GLY A 502 3.41 -22.73 9.09
C GLY A 502 3.88 -22.02 7.82
N ILE A 503 2.91 -21.48 7.09
CA ILE A 503 3.13 -20.79 5.83
C ILE A 503 2.70 -19.33 5.93
N GLN A 504 3.37 -18.46 5.20
CA GLN A 504 3.09 -17.02 5.19
C GLN A 504 2.85 -16.51 3.78
N GLN A 505 2.01 -15.48 3.71
CA GLN A 505 1.80 -14.65 2.53
C GLN A 505 2.29 -13.24 2.85
N PHE A 506 3.26 -12.74 2.10
CA PHE A 506 3.68 -11.34 2.10
C PHE A 506 2.94 -10.57 1.01
N SER A 507 3.18 -9.26 0.95
CA SER A 507 2.73 -8.39 -0.15
C SER A 507 3.26 -8.87 -1.50
N GLU A 508 2.59 -8.47 -2.58
CA GLU A 508 2.97 -8.80 -3.97
C GLU A 508 2.97 -10.31 -4.28
N GLY A 509 2.29 -11.12 -3.47
CA GLY A 509 2.19 -12.55 -3.71
C GLY A 509 3.39 -13.38 -3.23
N LYS A 510 4.41 -12.77 -2.61
CA LYS A 510 5.58 -13.50 -2.07
C LYS A 510 5.16 -14.42 -0.91
N GLN A 511 5.73 -15.62 -0.84
CA GLN A 511 5.33 -16.65 0.14
C GLN A 511 6.55 -17.16 0.89
N THR A 512 6.40 -17.57 2.15
CA THR A 512 7.49 -18.26 2.86
C THR A 512 6.95 -19.35 3.78
N ILE A 513 7.87 -20.14 4.33
CA ILE A 513 7.64 -21.13 5.37
C ILE A 513 8.53 -20.74 6.55
N THR A 514 8.03 -20.88 7.77
CA THR A 514 8.83 -20.65 8.97
C THR A 514 8.64 -21.76 10.00
N PHE A 515 9.68 -22.00 10.80
CA PHE A 515 9.64 -22.88 11.96
C PHE A 515 10.56 -22.33 13.06
N SER A 516 9.97 -22.03 14.21
CA SER A 516 10.62 -21.36 15.32
C SER A 516 10.42 -22.10 16.65
N VAL A 517 11.44 -22.04 17.51
CA VAL A 517 11.44 -22.58 18.87
C VAL A 517 11.99 -21.52 19.83
N TRP A 518 11.22 -21.19 20.86
CA TRP A 518 11.64 -20.28 21.92
C TRP A 518 12.67 -20.92 22.85
N ASN A 519 13.55 -20.09 23.41
CA ASN A 519 14.48 -20.48 24.47
C ASN A 519 13.73 -21.04 25.70
N ALA A 520 14.40 -21.85 26.50
CA ALA A 520 13.86 -22.25 27.79
C ALA A 520 13.92 -21.10 28.79
N PRO A 521 12.88 -20.89 29.64
CA PRO A 521 12.90 -19.82 30.66
C PRO A 521 14.09 -19.92 31.63
N GLN A 522 14.65 -21.12 31.78
CA GLN A 522 15.84 -21.44 32.57
C GLN A 522 16.69 -22.40 31.74
N GLY A 523 17.96 -22.05 31.48
CA GLY A 523 18.86 -22.85 30.65
C GLY A 523 19.39 -22.08 29.44
N ASP A 524 20.27 -22.72 28.68
CA ASP A 524 20.95 -22.15 27.53
C ASP A 524 20.01 -21.82 26.36
N LYS A 525 20.50 -21.02 25.40
CA LYS A 525 19.78 -20.66 24.18
C LYS A 525 19.50 -21.91 23.34
N ALA A 526 18.32 -21.96 22.72
CA ALA A 526 18.01 -22.96 21.70
C ALA A 526 18.96 -22.80 20.50
N GLN A 527 19.18 -23.89 19.77
CA GLN A 527 20.16 -23.97 18.69
C GLN A 527 19.57 -24.70 17.48
N THR A 528 19.82 -24.19 16.28
CA THR A 528 19.50 -24.92 15.06
C THR A 528 20.55 -26.00 14.82
N VAL A 529 20.13 -27.26 14.79
CA VAL A 529 21.00 -28.43 14.55
C VAL A 529 20.87 -28.98 13.12
N GLY A 530 19.83 -28.55 12.39
CA GLY A 530 19.69 -28.83 10.97
C GLY A 530 18.72 -27.85 10.31
N ALA A 531 19.00 -27.46 9.08
CA ALA A 531 18.16 -26.59 8.28
C ALA A 531 17.86 -27.27 6.94
N GLY A 532 16.63 -27.14 6.46
CA GLY A 532 16.23 -27.65 5.15
C GLY A 532 16.94 -26.92 4.01
N PRO A 533 17.02 -27.51 2.80
CA PRO A 533 17.66 -26.87 1.66
C PRO A 533 17.03 -25.50 1.34
N GLY A 534 17.83 -24.43 1.39
CA GLY A 534 17.37 -23.05 1.15
C GLY A 534 16.84 -22.32 2.39
N ALA A 535 16.80 -22.96 3.56
CA ALA A 535 16.47 -22.31 4.81
C ALA A 535 17.66 -21.49 5.34
N THR A 536 17.37 -20.29 5.83
CA THR A 536 18.30 -19.49 6.63
C THR A 536 17.93 -19.62 8.09
N ALA A 537 18.88 -20.07 8.92
CA ALA A 537 18.71 -20.11 10.36
C ALA A 537 19.06 -18.74 10.98
N SER A 538 18.22 -18.28 11.90
CA SER A 538 18.44 -17.01 12.60
C SER A 538 17.89 -17.06 14.01
N HIS A 539 18.42 -16.19 14.87
CA HIS A 539 17.79 -15.89 16.15
C HIS A 539 16.64 -14.90 15.96
N PHE A 540 15.61 -15.02 16.80
CA PHE A 540 14.50 -14.06 16.86
C PHE A 540 14.31 -13.54 18.29
N GLY A 541 13.61 -12.42 18.41
CA GLY A 541 13.28 -11.71 19.64
C GLY A 541 12.06 -10.80 19.46
N GLY A 542 11.68 -10.06 20.51
CA GLY A 542 10.55 -9.13 20.52
C GLY A 542 9.24 -9.73 21.00
N GLU A 543 9.16 -11.05 21.06
CA GLU A 543 8.03 -11.86 21.53
C GLU A 543 8.51 -13.03 22.40
N GLY A 544 9.64 -12.83 23.09
CA GLY A 544 10.50 -13.91 23.57
C GLY A 544 11.60 -14.23 22.56
N MET A 545 12.73 -14.70 23.08
CA MET A 545 13.91 -15.04 22.27
C MET A 545 13.93 -16.50 21.86
N GLY A 546 14.45 -16.80 20.67
CA GLY A 546 14.59 -18.17 20.21
C GLY A 546 15.44 -18.34 18.96
N VAL A 547 15.29 -19.51 18.32
CA VAL A 547 15.86 -19.81 17.00
C VAL A 547 14.76 -20.22 16.04
N GLY A 548 14.89 -19.78 14.80
CA GLY A 548 13.99 -20.16 13.74
C GLY A 548 14.71 -20.38 12.43
N VAL A 549 13.99 -20.93 11.48
CA VAL A 549 14.36 -20.87 10.08
C VAL A 549 13.31 -20.09 9.31
N THR A 550 13.78 -19.31 8.35
CA THR A 550 12.96 -18.67 7.34
C THR A 550 13.57 -18.96 5.98
N TYR A 551 12.71 -19.16 4.99
CA TYR A 551 13.14 -19.39 3.62
C TYR A 551 12.99 -18.11 2.79
N ASP A 552 13.85 -17.97 1.79
CA ASP A 552 13.77 -16.87 0.84
C ASP A 552 12.41 -16.91 0.10
N PRO A 553 11.60 -15.85 0.15
CA PRO A 553 10.30 -15.82 -0.51
C PRO A 553 10.33 -15.94 -2.04
N SER A 554 11.50 -15.84 -2.67
CA SER A 554 11.71 -16.09 -4.10
C SER A 554 11.87 -17.58 -4.46
N GLY A 555 12.04 -18.46 -3.47
CA GLY A 555 12.30 -19.89 -3.70
C GLY A 555 11.09 -20.69 -4.17
N GLU A 556 11.27 -21.63 -5.10
CA GLU A 556 10.17 -22.53 -5.51
C GLU A 556 9.71 -23.47 -4.39
N HIS A 557 10.60 -23.82 -3.47
CA HIS A 557 10.31 -24.74 -2.37
C HIS A 557 9.41 -24.13 -1.29
N VAL A 558 9.27 -22.80 -1.20
CA VAL A 558 8.33 -22.16 -0.27
C VAL A 558 6.93 -22.01 -0.84
N LYS A 559 6.78 -22.04 -2.16
CA LYS A 559 5.50 -21.78 -2.81
C LYS A 559 4.42 -22.74 -2.33
N TRP A 560 3.24 -22.18 -2.14
CA TRP A 560 2.02 -22.86 -1.81
C TRP A 560 0.87 -22.31 -2.66
N THR A 561 -0.16 -23.12 -2.84
CA THR A 561 -1.27 -22.84 -3.75
C THR A 561 -2.56 -22.89 -2.94
N ALA A 562 -3.42 -21.89 -3.13
CA ALA A 562 -4.73 -21.89 -2.51
C ALA A 562 -5.57 -23.10 -2.99
N GLY A 563 -6.40 -23.63 -2.11
CA GLY A 563 -7.14 -24.88 -2.31
C GLY A 563 -6.33 -26.15 -2.07
N THR A 564 -5.00 -26.07 -1.97
CA THR A 564 -4.14 -27.22 -1.67
C THR A 564 -4.05 -27.46 -0.16
N THR A 565 -4.20 -28.72 0.25
CA THR A 565 -3.99 -29.13 1.63
C THR A 565 -2.53 -29.48 1.89
N TYR A 566 -1.94 -28.87 2.91
CA TYR A 566 -0.60 -29.14 3.40
C TYR A 566 -0.65 -29.87 4.73
N THR A 567 0.34 -30.74 5.02
CA THR A 567 0.44 -31.41 6.33
C THR A 567 1.73 -31.01 7.02
N TRP A 568 1.65 -30.45 8.23
CA TRP A 568 2.79 -30.18 9.09
C TRP A 568 3.04 -31.38 9.99
N LEU A 569 4.25 -31.90 10.01
CA LEU A 569 4.68 -32.97 10.91
C LEU A 569 5.76 -32.42 11.84
N LEU A 570 5.51 -32.46 13.14
CA LEU A 570 6.48 -32.12 14.17
C LEU A 570 6.75 -33.34 15.04
N ARG A 571 8.03 -33.64 15.29
CA ARG A 571 8.47 -34.66 16.25
C ARG A 571 9.33 -34.02 17.33
N ALA A 572 9.06 -34.38 18.58
CA ALA A 572 9.91 -34.07 19.72
C ALA A 572 10.71 -35.32 20.11
N THR A 573 12.03 -35.22 20.09
CA THR A 573 12.94 -36.33 20.42
C THR A 573 13.87 -35.88 21.55
N PRO A 574 13.85 -36.53 22.72
CA PRO A 574 14.88 -36.29 23.73
C PRO A 574 16.27 -36.53 23.12
N ASP A 575 17.24 -35.65 23.39
CA ASP A 575 18.60 -35.80 22.87
C ASP A 575 19.45 -36.84 23.63
N GLY A 576 18.89 -37.40 24.70
CA GLY A 576 19.55 -38.36 25.58
C GLY A 576 20.27 -37.72 26.77
N GLU A 577 20.29 -36.39 26.84
CA GLU A 577 20.94 -35.62 27.90
C GLU A 577 19.92 -34.71 28.60
N ASP A 578 19.96 -33.41 28.33
CA ASP A 578 19.20 -32.37 29.00
C ASP A 578 18.25 -31.60 28.08
N ALA A 579 18.08 -32.00 26.81
CA ALA A 579 17.34 -31.23 25.82
C ALA A 579 16.35 -32.04 24.97
N THR A 580 15.53 -31.30 24.23
CA THR A 580 14.64 -31.85 23.20
C THR A 580 15.04 -31.33 21.83
N VAL A 581 15.15 -32.22 20.85
CA VAL A 581 15.26 -31.86 19.43
C VAL A 581 13.86 -31.89 18.81
N PHE A 582 13.42 -30.73 18.35
CA PHE A 582 12.18 -30.56 17.61
C PHE A 582 12.47 -30.55 16.12
N THR A 583 11.94 -31.54 15.40
CA THR A 583 12.16 -31.73 13.97
C THR A 583 10.85 -31.54 13.22
N ALA A 584 10.83 -30.60 12.28
CA ALA A 584 9.66 -30.27 11.47
C ALA A 584 9.83 -30.73 10.01
N HIS A 585 8.74 -31.24 9.46
CA HIS A 585 8.57 -31.52 8.03
C HIS A 585 7.24 -30.97 7.53
N ILE A 586 7.16 -30.66 6.24
CA ILE A 586 5.90 -30.33 5.57
C ILE A 586 5.67 -31.31 4.41
N PHE A 587 4.46 -31.84 4.31
CA PHE A 587 4.02 -32.59 3.14
C PHE A 587 3.30 -31.65 2.17
N LYS A 588 3.78 -31.62 0.93
CA LYS A 588 3.14 -30.93 -0.19
C LYS A 588 2.69 -31.99 -1.20
N PRO A 589 1.40 -32.07 -1.60
CA PRO A 589 0.89 -33.18 -2.42
C PRO A 589 1.70 -33.47 -3.68
N GLU A 590 2.20 -32.44 -4.37
CA GLU A 590 2.97 -32.59 -5.61
C GLU A 590 4.47 -32.82 -5.38
N GLN A 591 5.00 -32.51 -4.19
CA GLN A 591 6.45 -32.50 -3.90
C GLN A 591 6.86 -33.54 -2.84
N GLY A 592 5.89 -34.16 -2.15
CA GLY A 592 6.15 -35.10 -1.06
C GLY A 592 6.54 -34.42 0.25
N TRP A 593 7.20 -35.19 1.13
CA TRP A 593 7.70 -34.70 2.41
C TRP A 593 8.98 -33.89 2.23
N GLN A 594 9.02 -32.72 2.85
CA GLN A 594 10.18 -31.82 2.86
C GLN A 594 10.62 -31.59 4.30
N PHE A 595 11.92 -31.76 4.55
CA PHE A 595 12.53 -31.40 5.82
C PHE A 595 12.63 -29.88 5.94
N ILE A 596 12.12 -29.32 7.04
CA ILE A 596 12.10 -27.88 7.28
C ILE A 596 13.31 -27.45 8.12
N ALA A 597 13.42 -27.96 9.33
CA ALA A 597 14.56 -27.76 10.22
C ALA A 597 14.44 -28.65 11.47
N SER A 598 15.55 -28.73 12.21
CA SER A 598 15.66 -29.33 13.53
C SER A 598 16.27 -28.32 14.48
N HIS A 599 15.58 -28.05 15.59
CA HIS A 599 16.04 -27.14 16.64
C HIS A 599 16.21 -27.91 17.95
N ARG A 600 17.38 -27.80 18.58
CA ARG A 600 17.65 -28.31 19.93
C ARG A 600 17.28 -27.24 20.94
N ARG A 601 16.45 -27.58 21.92
CA ARG A 601 16.06 -26.70 23.03
C ARG A 601 16.44 -27.35 24.36
N PRO A 602 17.35 -26.74 25.15
CA PRO A 602 17.65 -27.18 26.50
C PRO A 602 16.40 -27.24 27.38
N ASP A 603 16.24 -28.31 28.15
CA ASP A 603 15.12 -28.57 29.06
C ASP A 603 15.66 -29.05 30.42
N PRO A 604 16.47 -28.23 31.13
CA PRO A 604 17.31 -28.67 32.27
C PRO A 604 16.51 -29.21 33.47
N LEU A 605 15.20 -28.99 33.51
CA LEU A 605 14.32 -29.52 34.55
C LEU A 605 13.91 -30.99 34.33
N ALA A 606 14.40 -31.67 33.28
CA ALA A 606 14.10 -33.05 32.83
C ALA A 606 12.61 -33.37 32.54
N LYS A 607 11.67 -32.73 33.23
CA LYS A 607 10.21 -32.90 33.09
C LYS A 607 9.65 -32.39 31.77
N GLN A 608 10.41 -31.57 31.03
CA GLN A 608 10.00 -30.98 29.76
C GLN A 608 10.58 -31.72 28.54
N GLN A 609 11.51 -32.67 28.76
CA GLN A 609 12.13 -33.40 27.66
C GLN A 609 11.13 -34.22 26.85
N GLY A 610 11.20 -34.11 25.53
CA GLY A 610 10.35 -34.83 24.58
C GLY A 610 8.86 -34.48 24.69
N LYS A 611 8.51 -33.40 25.41
CA LYS A 611 7.12 -33.01 25.64
C LYS A 611 6.56 -32.30 24.40
N LEU A 612 5.33 -32.63 24.04
CA LEU A 612 4.49 -31.86 23.14
C LEU A 612 3.14 -31.60 23.82
N GLU A 613 2.71 -30.35 23.84
CA GLU A 613 1.41 -29.93 24.34
C GLU A 613 0.98 -28.62 23.68
N ALA A 614 -0.20 -28.10 24.04
CA ALA A 614 -0.74 -26.85 23.50
C ALA A 614 -0.74 -26.81 21.95
N LEU A 615 -1.13 -27.93 21.34
CA LEU A 615 -1.17 -28.06 19.88
C LEU A 615 -2.20 -27.09 19.31
N GLY A 616 -1.82 -26.36 18.27
CA GLY A 616 -2.74 -25.38 17.70
C GLY A 616 -2.26 -24.66 16.45
N GLY A 617 -3.06 -23.68 16.08
CA GLY A 617 -2.84 -22.80 14.95
C GLY A 617 -3.50 -21.44 15.19
N PHE A 618 -3.11 -20.46 14.40
CA PHE A 618 -3.77 -19.15 14.37
C PHE A 618 -3.74 -18.57 12.96
N LEU A 619 -4.61 -17.60 12.73
CA LEU A 619 -4.74 -16.87 11.47
C LEU A 619 -4.47 -15.39 11.71
N GLU A 620 -3.25 -14.95 11.43
CA GLU A 620 -2.79 -13.62 11.83
C GLU A 620 -2.69 -12.63 10.67
N ASP A 621 -3.09 -11.39 10.94
CA ASP A 621 -2.90 -10.21 10.08
C ASP A 621 -1.66 -9.43 10.50
N ALA A 622 -0.49 -9.93 10.11
CA ALA A 622 0.79 -9.32 10.50
C ALA A 622 0.96 -7.92 9.92
N GLY A 623 0.25 -7.59 8.83
CA GLY A 623 0.30 -6.26 8.21
C GLY A 623 -0.75 -5.28 8.70
N HIS A 624 -1.65 -5.67 9.60
CA HIS A 624 -2.84 -4.89 9.97
C HIS A 624 -3.65 -4.40 8.75
N THR A 625 -3.69 -5.23 7.70
CA THR A 625 -4.33 -4.89 6.42
C THR A 625 -5.84 -4.85 6.52
N SER A 626 -6.40 -5.50 7.54
CA SER A 626 -7.85 -5.68 7.71
C SER A 626 -8.50 -6.45 6.55
N GLN A 627 -7.72 -7.07 5.66
CA GLN A 627 -8.23 -7.88 4.54
C GLN A 627 -8.96 -9.13 5.06
N ARG A 628 -9.99 -9.56 4.33
CA ARG A 628 -10.66 -10.83 4.60
C ARG A 628 -9.68 -11.97 4.37
N ARG A 629 -9.52 -12.83 5.37
CA ARG A 629 -8.69 -14.05 5.30
C ARG A 629 -9.42 -15.23 5.92
N ALA A 630 -9.10 -16.42 5.44
CA ALA A 630 -9.63 -17.67 5.97
C ALA A 630 -8.64 -18.82 5.82
N ALA A 631 -8.69 -19.76 6.76
CA ALA A 631 -7.98 -21.03 6.66
C ALA A 631 -8.76 -22.14 7.37
N GLU A 632 -8.65 -23.35 6.85
CA GLU A 632 -9.27 -24.55 7.38
C GLU A 632 -8.22 -25.42 8.06
N TYR A 633 -8.38 -25.67 9.35
CA TYR A 633 -7.44 -26.38 10.20
C TYR A 633 -7.95 -27.77 10.53
N GLY A 634 -7.08 -28.76 10.36
CA GLY A 634 -7.37 -30.16 10.60
C GLY A 634 -7.50 -30.97 9.30
N PRO A 635 -7.67 -32.30 9.41
CA PRO A 635 -7.61 -33.05 10.66
C PRO A 635 -6.21 -33.03 11.31
N CYS A 636 -6.14 -33.45 12.57
CA CYS A 636 -4.92 -33.50 13.37
C CYS A 636 -4.76 -34.90 13.95
N TRP A 637 -3.54 -35.42 13.95
CA TRP A 637 -3.19 -36.72 14.51
C TRP A 637 -1.98 -36.61 15.42
N VAL A 638 -1.95 -37.43 16.47
CA VAL A 638 -0.79 -37.56 17.36
C VAL A 638 -0.24 -38.97 17.32
N GLN A 639 1.08 -39.10 17.39
CA GLN A 639 1.76 -40.39 17.46
C GLN A 639 2.04 -40.78 18.91
N ARG A 640 1.53 -41.93 19.31
CA ARG A 640 1.71 -42.54 20.63
C ARG A 640 3.11 -43.17 20.77
N ALA A 641 3.47 -43.50 22.00
CA ALA A 641 4.75 -44.13 22.32
C ALA A 641 4.92 -45.52 21.67
N ASP A 642 3.83 -46.22 21.37
CA ASP A 642 3.81 -47.49 20.63
C ASP A 642 3.85 -47.31 19.10
N SER A 643 4.12 -46.09 18.64
CA SER A 643 4.13 -45.67 17.22
C SER A 643 2.77 -45.65 16.51
N SER A 644 1.66 -45.94 17.20
CA SER A 644 0.31 -45.79 16.64
C SER A 644 -0.06 -44.32 16.46
N TRP A 645 -0.87 -44.03 15.44
CA TRP A 645 -1.41 -42.70 15.18
C TRP A 645 -2.89 -42.65 15.57
N GLU A 646 -3.27 -41.58 16.28
CA GLU A 646 -4.63 -41.36 16.76
C GLU A 646 -5.12 -39.99 16.31
N ALA A 647 -6.36 -39.92 15.81
CA ALA A 647 -7.00 -38.67 15.43
C ALA A 647 -7.40 -37.84 16.65
N VAL A 648 -7.11 -36.55 16.62
CA VAL A 648 -7.55 -35.59 17.64
C VAL A 648 -8.85 -34.97 17.19
N THR A 649 -9.95 -35.44 17.79
CA THR A 649 -11.31 -35.03 17.41
C THR A 649 -11.86 -33.86 18.21
N GLN A 650 -11.25 -33.53 19.35
CA GLN A 650 -11.67 -32.40 20.18
C GLN A 650 -10.80 -31.18 19.89
N CYS A 651 -11.43 -30.06 19.57
CA CYS A 651 -10.75 -28.78 19.41
C CYS A 651 -11.54 -27.62 19.99
N GLU A 652 -10.82 -26.54 20.26
CA GLU A 652 -11.35 -25.28 20.77
C GLU A 652 -10.86 -24.16 19.87
N ALA A 653 -11.74 -23.23 19.52
CA ALA A 653 -11.35 -21.99 18.86
C ALA A 653 -11.73 -20.79 19.70
N GLY A 654 -10.91 -19.76 19.63
CA GLY A 654 -11.13 -18.51 20.34
C GLY A 654 -10.33 -17.37 19.75
N ASP A 655 -10.33 -16.24 20.44
CA ASP A 655 -9.52 -15.08 20.11
C ASP A 655 -9.26 -14.22 21.34
N GLY A 656 -8.31 -13.29 21.22
CA GLY A 656 -7.95 -12.38 22.31
C GLY A 656 -8.78 -11.09 22.40
N CYS A 657 -9.37 -10.63 21.29
CA CYS A 657 -9.82 -9.24 21.13
C CYS A 657 -11.19 -9.17 20.47
N SER A 658 -12.18 -8.57 21.14
CA SER A 658 -13.57 -8.52 20.65
C SER A 658 -13.70 -7.64 19.41
N ARG A 659 -14.13 -8.25 18.30
CA ARG A 659 -14.35 -7.60 17.02
C ARG A 659 -15.37 -8.41 16.24
N PRO A 660 -16.26 -7.77 15.47
CA PRO A 660 -17.31 -8.48 14.76
C PRO A 660 -16.85 -9.09 13.43
N ASN A 661 -15.59 -8.92 13.02
CA ASN A 661 -15.09 -9.33 11.70
C ASN A 661 -14.34 -10.68 11.71
N LYS A 662 -14.79 -11.62 12.55
CA LYS A 662 -14.17 -12.94 12.72
C LYS A 662 -15.21 -14.03 12.98
N ALA A 663 -14.87 -15.26 12.62
CA ALA A 663 -15.72 -16.41 12.84
C ALA A 663 -14.90 -17.70 12.94
N ALA A 664 -15.43 -18.67 13.67
CA ALA A 664 -14.97 -20.05 13.66
C ALA A 664 -16.17 -20.97 13.42
N GLY A 665 -15.99 -22.01 12.60
CA GLY A 665 -17.03 -22.99 12.33
C GLY A 665 -16.48 -24.29 11.75
N VAL A 666 -17.23 -25.38 11.88
CA VAL A 666 -16.85 -26.68 11.31
C VAL A 666 -17.14 -26.68 9.82
N THR A 667 -16.23 -27.24 9.00
CA THR A 667 -16.46 -27.45 7.56
C THR A 667 -17.59 -28.45 7.31
N GLU A 668 -18.21 -28.40 6.13
CA GLU A 668 -19.37 -29.23 5.78
C GLU A 668 -19.09 -30.74 5.92
N ASP A 669 -17.87 -31.18 5.61
CA ASP A 669 -17.45 -32.57 5.78
C ASP A 669 -17.33 -33.01 7.26
N GLY A 670 -17.28 -32.05 8.19
CA GLY A 670 -17.14 -32.25 9.63
C GLY A 670 -15.71 -32.50 10.10
N ARG A 671 -14.69 -32.33 9.25
CA ARG A 671 -13.31 -32.76 9.53
C ARG A 671 -12.35 -31.63 9.89
N ARG A 672 -12.72 -30.38 9.61
CA ARG A 672 -11.89 -29.20 9.85
C ARG A 672 -12.66 -28.12 10.58
N VAL A 673 -11.93 -27.21 11.19
CA VAL A 673 -12.47 -25.92 11.64
C VAL A 673 -11.95 -24.85 10.71
N ARG A 674 -12.86 -24.09 10.13
CA ARG A 674 -12.56 -22.87 9.38
C ARG A 674 -12.47 -21.70 10.34
N LEU A 675 -11.33 -21.02 10.34
CA LEU A 675 -11.16 -19.70 10.95
C LEU A 675 -11.25 -18.64 9.86
N THR A 676 -11.95 -17.55 10.13
CA THR A 676 -12.07 -16.39 9.25
C THR A 676 -11.82 -15.12 10.06
N ALA A 677 -11.08 -14.15 9.51
CA ALA A 677 -10.80 -12.86 10.13
C ALA A 677 -10.74 -11.72 9.10
N GLY A 678 -10.86 -10.47 9.54
CA GLY A 678 -10.76 -9.26 8.71
C GLY A 678 -12.02 -8.92 7.92
N GLY A 679 -11.98 -7.97 7.01
CA GLY A 679 -13.10 -7.49 6.19
C GLY A 679 -14.29 -6.97 7.00
N SER A 680 -15.47 -6.95 6.36
CA SER A 680 -16.76 -6.64 6.98
C SER A 680 -17.09 -7.42 8.27
N ALA A 681 -18.01 -6.87 9.06
CA ALA A 681 -18.60 -7.58 10.18
C ALA A 681 -19.28 -8.88 9.69
N MET A 682 -19.20 -9.91 10.52
CA MET A 682 -19.81 -11.20 10.31
C MET A 682 -20.77 -11.53 11.45
N PRO A 683 -21.75 -12.43 11.22
CA PRO A 683 -22.56 -12.96 12.30
C PRO A 683 -21.69 -13.61 13.39
N PRO A 684 -22.07 -13.50 14.67
CA PRO A 684 -21.36 -14.16 15.75
C PRO A 684 -21.38 -15.68 15.58
N SER A 685 -20.24 -16.31 15.86
CA SER A 685 -20.15 -17.78 15.91
C SER A 685 -21.02 -18.34 17.04
N GLU A 686 -21.43 -19.59 16.92
CA GLU A 686 -22.12 -20.29 18.01
C GLU A 686 -21.25 -20.28 19.28
N GLY A 687 -21.84 -19.93 20.42
CA GLY A 687 -21.13 -19.81 21.70
C GLY A 687 -20.30 -18.53 21.89
N ALA A 688 -20.39 -17.56 20.97
CA ALA A 688 -19.68 -16.29 21.09
C ALA A 688 -20.06 -15.50 22.36
N ILE A 689 -19.07 -14.81 22.92
CA ILE A 689 -19.20 -13.96 24.12
C ILE A 689 -19.32 -12.50 23.65
N PHE A 690 -20.44 -11.84 23.95
CA PHE A 690 -20.68 -10.46 23.54
C PHE A 690 -19.97 -9.44 24.44
N THR A 691 -19.43 -8.39 23.83
CA THR A 691 -18.83 -7.24 24.51
C THR A 691 -19.38 -5.94 23.91
N PRO A 692 -19.16 -4.76 24.52
CA PRO A 692 -19.61 -3.48 23.96
C PRO A 692 -19.07 -3.17 22.55
N SER A 693 -17.92 -3.74 22.18
CA SER A 693 -17.21 -3.54 20.91
C SER A 693 -17.49 -4.63 19.86
N GLY A 694 -18.25 -5.69 20.21
CA GLY A 694 -18.56 -6.79 19.31
C GLY A 694 -18.77 -8.12 20.04
N PHE A 695 -18.02 -9.14 19.62
CA PHE A 695 -17.99 -10.44 20.31
C PHE A 695 -16.60 -11.09 20.25
N LYS A 696 -16.35 -12.05 21.15
CA LYS A 696 -15.23 -13.01 21.11
C LYS A 696 -15.75 -14.39 20.73
N ILE A 697 -14.99 -15.10 19.91
CA ILE A 697 -15.16 -16.51 19.60
C ILE A 697 -14.86 -17.30 20.87
N HIS A 698 -15.74 -18.24 21.19
CA HIS A 698 -15.51 -19.26 22.19
C HIS A 698 -16.27 -20.52 21.75
N GLY A 699 -15.62 -21.32 20.92
CA GLY A 699 -16.22 -22.50 20.31
C GLY A 699 -15.48 -23.77 20.73
N ARG A 700 -16.23 -24.80 21.12
CA ARG A 700 -15.71 -26.16 21.27
C ARG A 700 -16.33 -27.03 20.19
N PHE A 701 -15.51 -27.80 19.48
CA PHE A 701 -15.95 -28.59 18.34
C PHE A 701 -15.51 -30.04 18.47
N SER A 702 -16.35 -30.94 17.95
CA SER A 702 -16.07 -32.36 17.80
C SER A 702 -15.97 -32.67 16.30
N LEU A 703 -14.77 -32.97 15.84
CA LEU A 703 -14.45 -33.28 14.44
C LEU A 703 -14.61 -34.77 14.17
N LYS A 704 -14.97 -35.10 12.92
CA LYS A 704 -14.92 -36.46 12.42
C LYS A 704 -13.46 -36.91 12.29
N PRO A 705 -13.13 -38.16 12.67
CA PRO A 705 -11.77 -38.68 12.63
C PRO A 705 -11.22 -38.83 11.21
#